data_AF-A0A813H995-F1
#
_entry.id   AF-A0A813H995-F1
#
_cell.length_a   1.000
_cell.length_b   1.000
_cell.length_c   1.000
_cell.angle_alpha   90.00
_cell.angle_beta   90.00
_cell.angle_gamma   90.00
#
_symmetry.space_group_name_H-M   'P 1'
#
loop_
_entity.id
_entity.type
_entity.pdbx_description
1 polymer ?
#
loop_
_entity_poly.entity_id
_entity_poly.type
_entity_poly.pdbx_seq_one_letter_code
_entity_poly.pdbx_strand_id
1 'polypeptide(L)'
;MAVYAAPSYVAQGQGQPMITTSRSYGSPSFVAAPGSPMMTTGSSMMAPPRSVSRMTHNQPVTTVMMPSPATVKVAPMPPQPDALSNHTTKVFNEATMAKYCGPQVVATFRKSLLVGAELDEPAKQAIAKGMFTWARENGATSFAHWFFPNRMGGGAVGGSLGALKNDTFLDLVWSSDATIKPFEVTFPTERLFCGETDGSSFPNGGLRQTHTAAAFTMWDRSSPVMIYDGVMRIPCCFVTHYGKCIDLKTPLLRSADAVAREGMRLLSLMRLPGQQAARAQTIHSYVGWEQEFFVVPAEAFKNRPDLLNCGRTLFGALPSRNQQMDLNYFGPIPNKVDQLLKIVEAKMLEVGVPMAARHNEVAPGQHEMCPIFCAASASCDNNVLFMEICTNEAQKLGLVVLFHEKPFAGINGSGKHNNWSVGTDTGINFFYPGKTDDQRLCFVTGVAALAWGLKEYNELVRISVAHAGNDHRLGAQEAPPAIISLYPGTGFEAHVNHIIRGGDLLDYVAEKKKAGPGCAAAEQIDTNVEDRNRTASFPFCGNRFEFRAVGSSQNCAFPTTVCNTIWAAGAAHISEYLEQGVSLRDAVARTFYECQSVIFTGNGYSSEWPIEAKKRGLPNLNTTPLAIAAFSGGKCKEALTSMGIFAEDECDAFAESMYENYNTQLCIEVNTMLSMVATGFTPAFAKDLSTYKDAPELAGERKTLYPEVLVQAAKLKQLMSRALGISPGALVCFDHGAQF
;
A
#
# COMPACT_ATOMS: atom_id res chain seq x y z
N MET A 1 5.57 38.12 9.64
CA MET A 1 5.13 38.53 10.99
C MET A 1 3.68 39.00 10.92
N ALA A 2 2.73 38.19 11.43
CA ALA A 2 1.44 38.58 12.02
C ALA A 2 0.61 37.29 12.24
N VAL A 3 0.74 36.76 13.46
CA VAL A 3 -0.16 35.92 14.27
C VAL A 3 -1.42 35.33 13.60
N TYR A 4 -1.44 34.00 13.45
CA TYR A 4 -2.69 33.21 13.48
C TYR A 4 -2.59 32.16 14.60
N ALA A 5 -3.40 32.36 15.64
CA ALA A 5 -3.61 31.41 16.72
C ALA A 5 -4.66 30.38 16.28
N ALA A 6 -4.32 29.09 16.35
CA ALA A 6 -5.24 27.99 16.14
C ALA A 6 -6.08 27.76 17.42
N PRO A 7 -7.41 27.54 17.33
CA PRO A 7 -8.18 27.11 18.47
C PRO A 7 -7.93 25.62 18.75
N SER A 8 -7.40 25.36 19.95
CA SER A 8 -7.32 24.03 20.55
C SER A 8 -8.72 23.51 20.87
N TYR A 9 -9.05 22.32 20.35
CA TYR A 9 -10.20 21.56 20.84
C TYR A 9 -9.86 21.00 22.23
N VAL A 10 -10.21 21.76 23.27
CA VAL A 10 -10.29 21.28 24.64
C VAL A 10 -11.68 20.67 24.82
N ALA A 11 -11.76 19.36 25.04
CA ALA A 11 -12.97 18.70 25.49
C ALA A 11 -13.33 19.23 26.88
N GLN A 12 -14.35 20.09 26.97
CA GLN A 12 -14.95 20.48 28.24
C GLN A 12 -15.84 19.34 28.73
N GLY A 13 -15.44 18.72 29.83
CA GLY A 13 -16.24 17.74 30.55
C GLY A 13 -17.38 18.39 31.32
N GLN A 14 -18.54 17.75 31.30
CA GLN A 14 -19.47 17.76 32.42
C GLN A 14 -19.79 16.32 32.81
N GLY A 15 -19.74 16.08 34.11
CA GLY A 15 -19.46 14.76 34.68
C GLY A 15 -20.64 13.81 34.77
N GLN A 16 -20.32 12.53 34.70
CA GLN A 16 -20.94 11.47 35.50
C GLN A 16 -19.86 10.45 35.93
N PRO A 17 -19.95 9.88 37.14
CA PRO A 17 -18.85 9.13 37.73
C PRO A 17 -18.77 7.71 37.15
N MET A 18 -17.65 7.39 36.50
CA MET A 18 -17.30 6.00 36.20
C MET A 18 -16.77 5.34 37.47
N ILE A 19 -17.52 4.35 37.95
CA ILE A 19 -17.11 3.42 39.01
C ILE A 19 -15.96 2.59 38.48
N THR A 20 -14.75 2.86 38.99
CA THR A 20 -13.59 1.99 38.87
C THR A 20 -13.71 0.85 39.88
N THR A 21 -13.89 -0.39 39.40
CA THR A 21 -13.60 -1.57 40.23
C THR A 21 -12.42 -2.34 39.63
N SER A 22 -11.23 -1.95 40.07
CA SER A 22 -10.07 -2.84 40.14
C SER A 22 -10.30 -3.84 41.28
N ARG A 23 -10.35 -5.14 41.00
CA ARG A 23 -10.11 -6.18 42.02
C ARG A 23 -9.08 -7.17 41.51
N SER A 24 -7.87 -6.97 42.02
CA SER A 24 -6.84 -7.97 42.22
C SER A 24 -7.39 -9.16 43.00
N TYR A 25 -7.24 -10.38 42.47
CA TYR A 25 -7.40 -11.60 43.27
C TYR A 25 -6.01 -12.09 43.68
N GLY A 26 -5.69 -11.85 44.95
CA GLY A 26 -4.61 -12.52 45.65
C GLY A 26 -5.06 -13.89 46.15
N SER A 27 -4.17 -14.86 46.01
CA SER A 27 -4.25 -16.22 46.53
C SER A 27 -4.22 -16.24 48.06
N PRO A 28 -4.84 -17.25 48.69
CA PRO A 28 -4.31 -17.79 49.93
C PRO A 28 -4.02 -19.30 49.80
N SER A 29 -2.78 -19.67 50.06
CA SER A 29 -2.32 -21.01 50.37
C SER A 29 -2.74 -21.44 51.78
N PHE A 30 -3.14 -22.69 52.02
CA PHE A 30 -2.79 -23.48 53.24
C PHE A 30 -3.19 -24.99 53.09
N VAL A 31 -2.17 -25.85 53.09
CA VAL A 31 -2.02 -27.20 53.73
C VAL A 31 -2.66 -28.49 53.15
N ALA A 32 -1.79 -29.51 52.98
CA ALA A 32 -2.03 -30.95 52.71
C ALA A 32 -2.31 -31.72 54.02
N ALA A 33 -3.03 -32.84 54.18
CA ALA A 33 -3.06 -34.22 53.59
C ALA A 33 -3.94 -35.09 54.57
N PRO A 34 -4.05 -36.45 54.50
CA PRO A 34 -4.35 -37.42 53.43
C PRO A 34 -5.52 -38.40 53.77
N GLY A 35 -5.98 -39.25 52.83
CA GLY A 35 -6.73 -40.49 53.15
C GLY A 35 -7.60 -41.09 52.03
N SER A 36 -7.16 -42.18 51.40
CA SER A 36 -7.93 -43.15 50.57
C SER A 36 -8.69 -44.17 51.49
N PRO A 37 -9.49 -45.18 51.02
CA PRO A 37 -9.70 -45.70 49.65
C PRO A 37 -11.15 -46.19 49.25
N MET A 38 -11.27 -46.56 47.95
CA MET A 38 -12.09 -47.61 47.27
C MET A 38 -13.50 -48.01 47.77
N MET A 39 -14.49 -48.07 46.85
CA MET A 39 -15.13 -49.33 46.41
C MET A 39 -16.13 -49.15 45.23
N THR A 40 -16.29 -50.28 44.53
CA THR A 40 -16.91 -50.61 43.25
C THR A 40 -18.44 -50.87 43.24
N THR A 41 -18.96 -51.17 42.03
CA THR A 41 -20.25 -51.82 41.62
C THR A 41 -21.35 -50.85 41.15
N GLY A 42 -22.14 -51.06 40.08
CA GLY A 42 -22.29 -52.16 39.12
C GLY A 42 -23.76 -52.20 38.62
N SER A 43 -23.96 -52.18 37.30
CA SER A 43 -25.10 -52.71 36.51
C SER A 43 -26.57 -52.31 36.80
N SER A 44 -27.31 -51.87 35.76
CA SER A 44 -28.44 -52.64 35.16
C SER A 44 -29.41 -51.78 34.34
N MET A 45 -29.80 -52.33 33.18
CA MET A 45 -30.81 -51.85 32.21
C MET A 45 -32.25 -51.85 32.74
N MET A 46 -33.14 -51.01 32.19
CA MET A 46 -34.39 -51.42 31.49
C MET A 46 -35.19 -50.20 30.96
N ALA A 47 -35.98 -50.46 29.91
CA ALA A 47 -36.64 -49.53 28.98
C ALA A 47 -38.09 -49.10 29.43
N PRO A 48 -38.83 -48.28 28.64
CA PRO A 48 -39.79 -47.26 29.12
C PRO A 48 -41.29 -47.63 28.97
N PRO A 49 -42.24 -46.73 29.35
CA PRO A 49 -43.60 -46.77 28.81
C PRO A 49 -44.14 -45.44 28.22
N ARG A 50 -44.60 -45.57 26.97
CA ARG A 50 -45.86 -45.13 26.29
C ARG A 50 -46.68 -43.90 26.76
N SER A 51 -46.84 -42.99 25.78
CA SER A 51 -48.05 -42.34 25.21
C SER A 51 -49.22 -41.88 26.09
N VAL A 52 -49.60 -40.60 25.92
CA VAL A 52 -50.98 -40.10 26.09
C VAL A 52 -51.31 -39.14 24.94
N SER A 53 -52.48 -39.35 24.33
CA SER A 53 -53.08 -38.58 23.24
C SER A 53 -54.15 -37.63 23.78
N ARG A 54 -54.29 -36.41 23.23
CA ARG A 54 -55.58 -35.69 23.20
C ARG A 54 -55.66 -34.56 22.18
N MET A 55 -56.60 -34.78 21.26
CA MET A 55 -57.64 -33.88 20.73
C MET A 55 -57.29 -32.61 19.97
N THR A 56 -57.86 -32.61 18.76
CA THR A 56 -57.91 -31.62 17.70
C THR A 56 -59.05 -30.61 17.89
N HIS A 57 -58.80 -29.34 17.57
CA HIS A 57 -59.83 -28.42 17.09
C HIS A 57 -59.33 -27.68 15.84
N ASN A 58 -60.09 -27.88 14.75
CA ASN A 58 -59.91 -27.33 13.42
C ASN A 58 -60.64 -25.97 13.31
N GLN A 59 -59.93 -24.91 12.93
CA GLN A 59 -60.44 -23.76 12.17
C GLN A 59 -59.27 -23.28 11.27
N PRO A 60 -59.47 -23.09 9.95
CA PRO A 60 -58.37 -22.84 9.02
C PRO A 60 -58.01 -21.35 8.96
N VAL A 61 -56.76 -21.00 9.28
CA VAL A 61 -56.17 -19.73 8.88
C VAL A 61 -55.58 -19.93 7.48
N THR A 62 -56.18 -19.31 6.48
CA THR A 62 -55.65 -19.24 5.11
C THR A 62 -54.30 -18.52 5.13
N THR A 63 -53.23 -19.29 5.26
CA THR A 63 -51.87 -18.80 5.07
C THR A 63 -51.61 -18.80 3.57
N VAL A 64 -51.55 -17.62 2.96
CA VAL A 64 -51.00 -17.45 1.62
C VAL A 64 -49.52 -17.84 1.71
N MET A 65 -49.17 -19.04 1.22
CA MET A 65 -47.78 -19.44 1.07
C MET A 65 -47.09 -18.50 0.09
N MET A 66 -46.24 -17.62 0.60
CA MET A 66 -45.20 -16.97 -0.20
C MET A 66 -44.33 -18.09 -0.81
N PRO A 67 -43.97 -18.02 -2.11
CA PRO A 67 -43.09 -19.00 -2.70
C PRO A 67 -41.73 -18.97 -1.99
N SER A 68 -41.23 -20.15 -1.63
CA SER A 68 -39.87 -20.34 -1.12
C SER A 68 -38.87 -19.62 -2.04
N PRO A 69 -37.89 -18.86 -1.53
CA PRO A 69 -36.90 -18.24 -2.38
C PRO A 69 -36.18 -19.36 -3.13
N ALA A 70 -36.24 -19.29 -4.46
CA ALA A 70 -35.56 -20.23 -5.34
C ALA A 70 -34.11 -20.36 -4.87
N THR A 71 -33.71 -21.56 -4.45
CA THR A 71 -32.31 -21.91 -4.26
C THR A 71 -31.64 -21.74 -5.61
N VAL A 72 -30.99 -20.60 -5.81
CA VAL A 72 -30.09 -20.39 -6.94
C VAL A 72 -29.01 -21.45 -6.79
N LYS A 73 -29.14 -22.55 -7.53
CA LYS A 73 -28.07 -23.52 -7.70
C LYS A 73 -26.91 -22.76 -8.32
N VAL A 74 -25.95 -22.35 -7.49
CA VAL A 74 -24.65 -21.89 -7.96
C VAL A 74 -24.08 -23.07 -8.75
N ALA A 75 -23.93 -22.91 -10.05
CA ALA A 75 -23.33 -23.95 -10.88
C ALA A 75 -21.96 -24.32 -10.28
N PRO A 76 -21.65 -25.62 -10.13
CA PRO A 76 -20.31 -26.01 -9.71
C PRO A 76 -19.34 -25.44 -10.75
N MET A 77 -18.30 -24.76 -10.25
CA MET A 77 -17.27 -24.22 -11.12
C MET A 77 -16.72 -25.34 -12.01
N PRO A 78 -16.48 -25.08 -13.31
CA PRO A 78 -15.66 -25.99 -14.10
C PRO A 78 -14.33 -26.18 -13.35
N PRO A 79 -13.74 -27.40 -13.36
CA PRO A 79 -12.45 -27.64 -12.74
C PRO A 79 -11.47 -26.60 -13.27
N GLN A 80 -11.06 -25.69 -12.40
CA GLN A 80 -10.02 -24.72 -12.74
C GLN A 80 -8.75 -25.53 -12.96
N PRO A 81 -8.01 -25.32 -14.06
CA PRO A 81 -6.71 -25.93 -14.21
C PRO A 81 -5.86 -25.55 -12.99
N ASP A 82 -4.93 -26.43 -12.61
CA ASP A 82 -4.07 -26.18 -11.46
C ASP A 82 -3.32 -24.86 -11.64
N ALA A 83 -3.68 -23.86 -10.83
CA ALA A 83 -3.13 -22.52 -10.89
C ALA A 83 -1.61 -22.53 -10.66
N LEU A 84 -1.12 -23.51 -9.88
CA LEU A 84 0.31 -23.71 -9.67
C LEU A 84 0.98 -24.37 -10.88
N SER A 85 0.27 -25.15 -11.70
CA SER A 85 0.83 -25.69 -12.94
C SER A 85 0.88 -24.65 -14.07
N ASN A 86 -0.02 -23.67 -14.06
CA ASN A 86 -0.10 -22.61 -15.08
C ASN A 86 0.62 -21.30 -14.69
N HIS A 87 1.47 -21.33 -13.66
CA HIS A 87 2.26 -20.17 -13.25
C HIS A 87 3.17 -19.69 -14.38
N THR A 88 3.41 -18.39 -14.47
CA THR A 88 4.34 -17.75 -15.42
C THR A 88 4.04 -17.93 -16.91
N THR A 89 2.84 -18.37 -17.27
CA THR A 89 2.45 -18.59 -18.68
C THR A 89 2.25 -17.29 -19.47
N LYS A 90 1.94 -16.18 -18.79
CA LYS A 90 1.65 -14.85 -19.36
C LYS A 90 2.69 -13.78 -19.01
N VAL A 91 3.95 -14.19 -18.82
CA VAL A 91 5.07 -13.26 -18.57
C VAL A 91 6.29 -13.56 -19.46
N PHE A 92 6.89 -12.51 -20.01
CA PHE A 92 8.12 -12.55 -20.80
C PHE A 92 9.35 -12.34 -19.91
N ASN A 93 9.55 -13.26 -18.96
CA ASN A 93 10.72 -13.28 -18.09
C ASN A 93 11.96 -13.83 -18.83
N GLU A 94 13.11 -13.96 -18.14
CA GLU A 94 14.35 -14.45 -18.76
C GLU A 94 14.24 -15.88 -19.30
N ALA A 95 13.45 -16.75 -18.68
CA ALA A 95 13.24 -18.12 -19.16
C ALA A 95 12.43 -18.12 -20.47
N THR A 96 11.37 -17.31 -20.53
CA THR A 96 10.61 -17.06 -21.76
C THR A 96 11.50 -16.40 -22.82
N MET A 97 12.29 -15.39 -22.47
CA MET A 97 13.23 -14.75 -23.39
C MET A 97 14.25 -15.74 -23.94
N ALA A 98 14.80 -16.64 -23.12
CA ALA A 98 15.72 -17.68 -23.57
C ALA A 98 15.06 -18.61 -24.60
N LYS A 99 13.80 -18.98 -24.38
CA LYS A 99 13.01 -19.83 -25.30
C LYS A 99 12.79 -19.15 -26.66
N TYR A 100 12.43 -17.87 -26.69
CA TYR A 100 12.03 -17.17 -27.94
C TYR A 100 13.17 -16.41 -28.62
N CYS A 101 14.21 -15.99 -27.88
CA CYS A 101 15.31 -15.15 -28.39
C CYS A 101 16.67 -15.84 -28.35
N GLY A 102 16.81 -16.93 -27.58
CA GLY A 102 18.07 -17.66 -27.40
C GLY A 102 18.96 -17.14 -26.26
N PRO A 103 19.89 -17.96 -25.75
CA PRO A 103 20.66 -17.67 -24.54
C PRO A 103 21.65 -16.51 -24.68
N GLN A 104 22.17 -16.26 -25.90
CA GLN A 104 23.08 -15.15 -26.16
C GLN A 104 22.40 -13.77 -26.04
N VAL A 105 21.14 -13.68 -26.46
CA VAL A 105 20.33 -12.47 -26.30
C VAL A 105 20.07 -12.20 -24.81
N VAL A 106 19.76 -13.24 -24.02
CA VAL A 106 19.60 -13.12 -22.56
C VAL A 106 20.88 -12.61 -21.89
N ALA A 107 22.04 -13.14 -22.26
CA ALA A 107 23.32 -12.67 -21.70
C ALA A 107 23.58 -11.19 -22.04
N THR A 108 23.28 -10.78 -23.28
CA THR A 108 23.40 -9.38 -23.73
C THR A 108 22.41 -8.48 -22.97
N PHE A 109 21.18 -8.94 -22.79
CA PHE A 109 20.14 -8.25 -22.02
C PHE A 109 20.57 -8.01 -20.57
N ARG A 110 21.01 -9.06 -19.86
CA ARG A 110 21.52 -8.96 -18.49
C ARG A 110 22.70 -7.98 -18.38
N LYS A 111 23.66 -8.09 -19.29
CA LYS A 111 24.80 -7.16 -19.32
C LYS A 111 24.34 -5.72 -19.52
N SER A 112 23.37 -5.48 -20.40
CA SER A 112 22.83 -4.14 -20.65
C SER A 112 22.15 -3.53 -19.42
N LEU A 113 21.43 -4.34 -18.64
CA LEU A 113 20.84 -3.91 -17.38
C LEU A 113 21.90 -3.58 -16.33
N LEU A 114 22.94 -4.42 -16.23
CA LEU A 114 23.99 -4.23 -15.23
C LEU A 114 24.81 -2.96 -15.47
N VAL A 115 25.16 -2.65 -16.72
CA VAL A 115 26.02 -1.51 -17.06
C VAL A 115 25.23 -0.26 -17.48
N GLY A 116 23.90 -0.34 -17.53
CA GLY A 116 23.04 0.75 -18.00
C GLY A 116 23.15 1.05 -19.50
N ALA A 117 23.75 0.15 -20.31
CA ALA A 117 23.93 0.38 -21.74
C ALA A 117 22.67 0.13 -22.56
N GLU A 118 22.62 0.74 -23.74
CA GLU A 118 21.68 0.34 -24.77
C GLU A 118 21.94 -1.08 -25.26
N LEU A 119 20.87 -1.75 -25.71
CA LEU A 119 20.99 -2.99 -26.46
C LEU A 119 21.51 -2.70 -27.86
N ASP A 120 22.35 -3.59 -28.39
CA ASP A 120 22.73 -3.53 -29.79
C ASP A 120 21.52 -3.85 -30.70
N GLU A 121 21.59 -3.39 -31.94
CA GLU A 121 20.49 -3.54 -32.89
C GLU A 121 20.09 -5.00 -33.14
N PRO A 122 21.03 -5.97 -33.27
CA PRO A 122 20.67 -7.38 -33.37
C PRO A 122 19.87 -7.91 -32.17
N ALA A 123 20.25 -7.54 -30.94
CA ALA A 123 19.50 -7.94 -29.75
C ALA A 123 18.12 -7.26 -29.69
N LYS A 124 18.02 -5.97 -30.05
CA LYS A 124 16.74 -5.23 -30.13
C LYS A 124 15.75 -5.96 -31.06
N GLN A 125 16.18 -6.30 -32.27
CA GLN A 125 15.34 -7.00 -33.26
C GLN A 125 14.97 -8.43 -32.81
N ALA A 126 15.92 -9.16 -32.24
CA ALA A 126 15.66 -10.51 -31.73
C ALA A 126 14.62 -10.51 -30.61
N ILE A 127 14.72 -9.56 -29.66
CA ILE A 127 13.77 -9.41 -28.56
C ILE A 127 12.39 -9.03 -29.09
N ALA A 128 12.28 -8.02 -29.96
CA ALA A 128 10.99 -7.59 -30.51
C ALA A 128 10.28 -8.73 -31.25
N LYS A 129 11.01 -9.47 -32.11
CA LYS A 129 10.47 -10.64 -32.82
C LYS A 129 10.07 -11.77 -31.89
N GLY A 130 10.91 -12.09 -30.90
CA GLY A 130 10.64 -13.14 -29.92
C GLY A 130 9.44 -12.82 -29.06
N MET A 131 9.34 -11.58 -28.59
CA MET A 131 8.23 -11.08 -27.78
C MET A 131 6.93 -11.02 -28.58
N PHE A 132 6.97 -10.58 -29.83
CA PHE A 132 5.80 -10.62 -30.71
C PHE A 132 5.29 -12.04 -30.93
N THR A 133 6.20 -12.98 -31.22
CA THR A 133 5.84 -14.39 -31.44
C THR A 133 5.18 -14.98 -30.18
N TRP A 134 5.81 -14.80 -29.02
CA TRP A 134 5.26 -15.19 -27.72
C TRP A 134 3.89 -14.58 -27.45
N ALA A 135 3.71 -13.28 -27.73
CA ALA A 135 2.46 -12.58 -27.48
C ALA A 135 1.31 -13.11 -28.34
N ARG A 136 1.58 -13.36 -29.62
CA ARG A 136 0.60 -13.92 -30.56
C ARG A 136 0.22 -15.35 -30.20
N GLU A 137 1.18 -16.20 -29.83
CA GLU A 137 0.92 -17.56 -29.32
C GLU A 137 0.06 -17.55 -28.04
N ASN A 138 0.15 -16.47 -27.26
CA ASN A 138 -0.62 -16.28 -26.04
C ASN A 138 -1.94 -15.51 -26.24
N GLY A 139 -2.35 -15.30 -27.48
CA GLY A 139 -3.64 -14.70 -27.85
C GLY A 139 -3.70 -13.17 -27.79
N ALA A 140 -2.57 -12.49 -27.58
CA ALA A 140 -2.56 -11.03 -27.52
C ALA A 140 -2.77 -10.43 -28.91
N THR A 141 -3.77 -9.58 -29.09
CA THR A 141 -4.09 -8.89 -30.36
C THR A 141 -3.56 -7.47 -30.42
N SER A 142 -3.22 -6.92 -29.26
CA SER A 142 -2.72 -5.56 -29.09
C SER A 142 -1.53 -5.55 -28.14
N PHE A 143 -0.79 -4.46 -28.16
CA PHE A 143 0.22 -4.11 -27.16
C PHE A 143 -0.08 -2.73 -26.58
N ALA A 144 0.52 -2.44 -25.44
CA ALA A 144 0.46 -1.11 -24.86
C ALA A 144 1.71 -0.84 -24.02
N HIS A 145 2.28 0.35 -24.19
CA HIS A 145 3.17 0.92 -23.18
C HIS A 145 2.34 1.27 -21.95
N TRP A 146 2.67 0.64 -20.83
CA TRP A 146 1.93 0.72 -19.57
C TRP A 146 2.75 1.49 -18.56
N PHE A 147 2.21 2.62 -18.08
CA PHE A 147 2.93 3.59 -17.27
C PHE A 147 2.07 4.12 -16.12
N PHE A 148 2.69 4.76 -15.13
CA PHE A 148 2.02 5.24 -13.92
C PHE A 148 2.14 6.76 -13.82
N PRO A 149 1.19 7.54 -14.35
CA PRO A 149 1.24 8.99 -14.26
C PRO A 149 1.20 9.46 -12.79
N ASN A 150 1.54 10.73 -12.54
CA ASN A 150 1.55 11.37 -11.22
C ASN A 150 0.15 11.58 -10.59
N ARG A 151 -0.72 10.58 -10.66
CA ARG A 151 -1.99 10.49 -9.97
C ARG A 151 -1.71 9.84 -8.62
N MET A 152 -1.54 10.63 -7.55
CA MET A 152 -1.08 10.18 -6.22
C MET A 152 -2.07 9.25 -5.46
N GLY A 153 -2.94 8.51 -6.16
CA GLY A 153 -3.84 7.50 -5.59
C GLY A 153 -5.02 8.03 -4.78
N GLY A 154 -5.33 9.33 -4.82
CA GLY A 154 -6.37 9.94 -3.99
C GLY A 154 -7.80 9.73 -4.49
N GLY A 155 -8.59 8.91 -3.78
CA GLY A 155 -10.05 9.04 -3.74
C GLY A 155 -10.90 8.38 -4.83
N ALA A 156 -10.31 7.86 -5.91
CA ALA A 156 -11.07 7.15 -6.94
C ALA A 156 -11.39 5.70 -6.51
N VAL A 157 -12.60 5.25 -6.85
CA VAL A 157 -13.02 3.85 -6.75
C VAL A 157 -12.03 2.99 -7.57
N GLY A 158 -11.38 2.01 -6.94
CA GLY A 158 -10.41 1.12 -7.62
C GLY A 158 -8.93 1.42 -7.37
N GLY A 159 -8.59 2.47 -6.59
CA GLY A 159 -7.19 2.76 -6.23
C GLY A 159 -6.36 3.36 -7.37
N SER A 160 -5.04 3.39 -7.22
CA SER A 160 -4.13 3.87 -8.26
C SER A 160 -4.04 2.86 -9.40
N LEU A 161 -4.44 3.25 -10.61
CA LEU A 161 -4.37 2.42 -11.81
C LEU A 161 -3.26 2.89 -12.74
N GLY A 162 -2.68 1.97 -13.51
CA GLY A 162 -1.79 2.30 -14.61
C GLY A 162 -2.57 2.87 -15.79
N ALA A 163 -1.88 3.66 -16.61
CA ALA A 163 -2.38 4.18 -17.86
C ALA A 163 -1.79 3.37 -19.03
N LEU A 164 -2.59 3.18 -20.07
CA LEU A 164 -2.19 2.49 -21.28
C LEU A 164 -3.04 2.96 -22.47
N LYS A 165 -2.46 2.87 -23.66
CA LYS A 165 -3.15 3.02 -24.94
C LYS A 165 -2.98 1.70 -25.69
N ASN A 166 -4.09 1.07 -26.08
CA ASN A 166 -4.06 -0.19 -26.82
C ASN A 166 -3.79 0.07 -28.30
N ASP A 167 -2.61 -0.32 -28.76
CA ASP A 167 -2.24 -0.32 -30.17
C ASP A 167 -2.33 -1.76 -30.69
N THR A 168 -3.05 -1.97 -31.79
CA THR A 168 -3.16 -3.29 -32.40
C THR A 168 -1.81 -3.70 -33.01
N PHE A 169 -1.55 -5.01 -33.11
CA PHE A 169 -0.41 -5.54 -33.86
C PHE A 169 -0.63 -5.43 -35.38
N LEU A 170 -0.90 -4.22 -35.86
CA LEU A 170 -1.13 -3.91 -37.25
C LEU A 170 -0.25 -2.74 -37.68
N ASP A 171 0.29 -2.86 -38.88
CA ASP A 171 0.90 -1.75 -39.61
C ASP A 171 0.49 -1.82 -41.09
N LEU A 172 0.78 -0.76 -41.84
CA LEU A 172 0.63 -0.74 -43.28
C LEU A 172 1.83 -1.41 -43.94
N VAL A 173 1.59 -2.14 -45.02
CA VAL A 173 2.64 -2.65 -45.88
C VAL A 173 3.19 -1.47 -46.69
N TRP A 174 4.17 -0.77 -46.14
CA TRP A 174 4.71 0.47 -46.70
C TRP A 174 5.35 0.28 -48.09
N SER A 175 5.84 -0.92 -48.40
CA SER A 175 6.37 -1.32 -49.70
C SER A 175 5.33 -1.47 -50.81
N SER A 176 4.03 -1.43 -50.49
CA SER A 176 2.96 -1.49 -51.49
C SER A 176 2.75 -0.12 -52.17
N ASP A 177 2.66 -0.12 -53.50
CA ASP A 177 2.35 1.05 -54.32
C ASP A 177 0.84 1.40 -54.34
N ALA A 178 0.00 0.63 -53.64
CA ALA A 178 -1.44 0.89 -53.59
C ALA A 178 -1.75 2.19 -52.82
N THR A 179 -2.67 3.00 -53.35
CA THR A 179 -3.15 4.24 -52.71
C THR A 179 -3.75 3.98 -51.33
N ILE A 180 -4.51 2.88 -51.18
CA ILE A 180 -4.94 2.34 -49.89
C ILE A 180 -4.01 1.18 -49.60
N LYS A 181 -3.02 1.40 -48.73
CA LYS A 181 -2.04 0.36 -48.39
C LYS A 181 -2.73 -0.81 -47.67
N PRO A 182 -2.46 -2.07 -48.05
CA PRO A 182 -2.91 -3.21 -47.26
C PRO A 182 -2.23 -3.18 -45.88
N PHE A 183 -2.88 -3.78 -44.89
CA PHE A 183 -2.31 -3.95 -43.55
C PHE A 183 -1.64 -5.32 -43.40
N GLU A 184 -0.71 -5.42 -42.48
CA GLU A 184 -0.09 -6.67 -42.05
C GLU A 184 -0.08 -6.80 -40.53
N VAL A 185 -0.02 -8.04 -40.04
CA VAL A 185 0.08 -8.33 -38.61
C VAL A 185 1.55 -8.34 -38.22
N THR A 186 2.01 -7.26 -37.57
CA THR A 186 3.43 -7.03 -37.30
C THR A 186 3.63 -6.26 -36.00
N PHE A 187 4.87 -6.30 -35.49
CA PHE A 187 5.33 -5.50 -34.36
C PHE A 187 6.72 -4.96 -34.67
N PRO A 188 6.81 -3.71 -35.18
CA PRO A 188 8.08 -3.08 -35.49
C PRO A 188 8.95 -2.90 -34.24
N THR A 189 10.28 -3.04 -34.40
CA THR A 189 11.23 -3.06 -33.27
C THR A 189 11.21 -1.75 -32.49
N GLU A 190 11.12 -0.63 -33.20
CA GLU A 190 11.04 0.72 -32.65
C GLU A 190 9.85 0.91 -31.71
N ARG A 191 8.70 0.27 -31.99
CA ARG A 191 7.49 0.36 -31.15
C ARG A 191 7.62 -0.39 -29.83
N LEU A 192 8.59 -1.29 -29.67
CA LEU A 192 8.86 -1.92 -28.38
C LEU A 192 9.53 -0.94 -27.42
N PHE A 193 10.60 -0.29 -27.87
CA PHE A 193 11.49 0.46 -26.99
C PHE A 193 10.99 1.86 -26.67
N CYS A 194 10.27 2.49 -27.60
CA CYS A 194 9.73 3.82 -27.44
C CYS A 194 8.29 3.89 -27.98
N GLY A 195 7.45 4.65 -27.30
CA GLY A 195 6.13 5.07 -27.77
C GLY A 195 6.01 6.60 -27.69
N GLU A 196 5.19 7.16 -28.57
CA GLU A 196 4.72 8.54 -28.48
C GLU A 196 3.21 8.52 -28.22
N THR A 197 2.76 9.35 -27.29
CA THR A 197 1.34 9.48 -26.96
C THR A 197 0.98 10.93 -26.62
N ASP A 198 -0.31 11.20 -26.61
CA ASP A 198 -0.84 12.47 -26.11
C ASP A 198 -0.77 12.49 -24.57
N GLY A 199 0.15 13.31 -24.07
CA GLY A 199 0.36 13.56 -22.65
C GLY A 199 -0.50 14.67 -22.06
N SER A 200 -1.26 15.43 -22.86
CA SER A 200 -1.91 16.70 -22.45
C SER A 200 -2.83 16.58 -21.23
N SER A 201 -3.51 15.45 -21.07
CA SER A 201 -4.47 15.20 -19.97
C SER A 201 -3.85 14.61 -18.70
N PHE A 202 -2.53 14.47 -18.62
CA PHE A 202 -1.86 13.96 -17.41
C PHE A 202 -1.35 15.07 -16.50
N PRO A 203 -1.44 14.89 -15.17
CA PRO A 203 -0.84 15.82 -14.21
C PRO A 203 0.64 16.02 -14.51
N ASN A 204 1.05 17.27 -14.65
CA ASN A 204 2.42 17.62 -15.02
C ASN A 204 2.97 18.82 -14.24
N GLY A 205 2.17 19.44 -13.35
CA GLY A 205 2.60 20.54 -12.49
C GLY A 205 3.25 21.73 -13.21
N GLY A 206 2.88 21.99 -14.47
CA GLY A 206 3.44 23.09 -15.26
C GLY A 206 4.72 22.74 -16.04
N LEU A 207 5.19 21.49 -16.02
CA LEU A 207 6.34 21.04 -16.84
C LEU A 207 6.04 21.04 -18.34
N ARG A 208 4.78 21.25 -18.73
CA ARG A 208 4.35 21.34 -20.13
C ARG A 208 3.48 22.56 -20.35
N GLN A 209 3.60 23.11 -21.55
CA GLN A 209 2.71 24.17 -22.03
C GLN A 209 1.35 23.57 -22.42
N THR A 210 0.28 24.27 -22.06
CA THR A 210 -1.12 23.80 -22.23
C THR A 210 -1.54 23.52 -23.67
N HIS A 211 -0.86 24.13 -24.65
CA HIS A 211 -1.11 23.91 -26.08
C HIS A 211 -0.23 22.81 -26.71
N THR A 212 0.58 22.09 -25.92
CA THR A 212 1.45 21.03 -26.41
C THR A 212 0.97 19.67 -25.92
N ALA A 213 1.08 18.63 -26.75
CA ALA A 213 0.53 17.29 -26.47
C ALA A 213 1.59 16.18 -26.32
N ALA A 214 2.75 16.29 -26.97
CA ALA A 214 3.70 15.17 -27.06
C ALA A 214 4.29 14.75 -25.70
N ALA A 215 4.25 13.44 -25.46
CA ALA A 215 4.93 12.75 -24.36
C ALA A 215 5.41 11.37 -24.82
N PHE A 216 6.47 10.86 -24.20
CA PHE A 216 7.17 9.66 -24.64
C PHE A 216 7.19 8.60 -23.55
N THR A 217 6.98 7.36 -23.98
CA THR A 217 7.09 6.18 -23.12
C THR A 217 8.32 5.36 -23.49
N MET A 218 9.10 4.94 -22.50
CA MET A 218 10.30 4.14 -22.73
C MET A 218 10.26 2.87 -21.89
N TRP A 219 10.54 1.72 -22.51
CA TRP A 219 10.46 0.42 -21.84
C TRP A 219 11.41 0.33 -20.64
N ASP A 220 10.84 0.09 -19.45
CA ASP A 220 11.56 -0.35 -18.26
C ASP A 220 11.94 -1.83 -18.40
N ARG A 221 13.18 -2.07 -18.84
CA ARG A 221 13.74 -3.41 -19.02
C ARG A 221 13.95 -4.17 -17.70
N SER A 222 13.88 -3.52 -16.54
CA SER A 222 14.02 -4.19 -15.24
C SER A 222 12.73 -4.90 -14.80
N SER A 223 11.59 -4.54 -15.40
CA SER A 223 10.30 -5.15 -15.15
C SER A 223 9.85 -5.98 -16.36
N PRO A 224 9.38 -7.23 -16.14
CA PRO A 224 9.03 -8.11 -17.26
C PRO A 224 7.76 -7.65 -17.98
N VAL A 225 7.73 -7.84 -19.29
CA VAL A 225 6.53 -7.66 -20.12
C VAL A 225 5.54 -8.78 -19.81
N MET A 226 4.24 -8.47 -19.78
CA MET A 226 3.20 -9.43 -19.40
C MET A 226 1.99 -9.33 -20.33
N ILE A 227 1.15 -10.36 -20.33
CA ILE A 227 -0.11 -10.36 -21.08
C ILE A 227 -1.27 -10.38 -20.11
N TYR A 228 -2.15 -9.39 -20.22
CA TYR A 228 -3.40 -9.36 -19.50
C TYR A 228 -4.51 -8.91 -20.45
N ASP A 229 -5.63 -9.62 -20.41
CA ASP A 229 -6.83 -9.35 -21.22
C ASP A 229 -6.56 -9.18 -22.74
N GLY A 230 -5.70 -10.04 -23.30
CA GLY A 230 -5.38 -10.01 -24.72
C GLY A 230 -4.46 -8.86 -25.15
N VAL A 231 -3.87 -8.14 -24.19
CA VAL A 231 -2.94 -7.04 -24.44
C VAL A 231 -1.56 -7.38 -23.88
N MET A 232 -0.52 -7.24 -24.71
CA MET A 232 0.88 -7.27 -24.27
C MET A 232 1.27 -5.94 -23.63
N ARG A 233 1.44 -5.93 -22.31
CA ARG A 233 1.73 -4.73 -21.52
C ARG A 233 3.24 -4.60 -21.28
N ILE A 234 3.80 -3.51 -21.79
CA ILE A 234 5.22 -3.17 -21.71
C ILE A 234 5.38 -2.11 -20.62
N PRO A 235 5.95 -2.43 -19.43
CA PRO A 235 6.14 -1.45 -18.37
C PRO A 235 7.05 -0.30 -18.82
N CYS A 236 6.66 0.95 -18.55
CA CYS A 236 7.37 2.11 -19.10
C CYS A 236 7.58 3.24 -18.11
N CYS A 237 8.67 3.97 -18.33
CA CYS A 237 8.81 5.37 -17.92
C CYS A 237 7.94 6.25 -18.81
N PHE A 238 7.47 7.38 -18.30
CA PHE A 238 6.69 8.36 -19.05
C PHE A 238 7.16 9.79 -18.80
N VAL A 239 7.64 10.42 -19.87
CA VAL A 239 8.30 11.74 -19.82
C VAL A 239 7.69 12.72 -20.82
N THR A 240 7.88 14.00 -20.55
CA THR A 240 7.54 15.10 -21.46
C THR A 240 8.46 15.11 -22.68
N HIS A 241 8.12 15.93 -23.69
CA HIS A 241 9.00 16.20 -24.83
C HIS A 241 10.40 16.74 -24.43
N TYR A 242 10.52 17.35 -23.24
CA TYR A 242 11.80 17.86 -22.71
C TYR A 242 12.56 16.83 -21.86
N GLY A 243 12.08 15.58 -21.79
CA GLY A 243 12.68 14.53 -20.95
C GLY A 243 12.39 14.65 -19.46
N LYS A 244 11.49 15.56 -19.06
CA LYS A 244 11.04 15.70 -17.66
C LYS A 244 10.08 14.59 -17.27
N CYS A 245 10.24 13.99 -16.09
CA CYS A 245 9.34 12.92 -15.64
C CYS A 245 7.98 13.45 -15.21
N ILE A 246 6.91 12.77 -15.66
CA ILE A 246 5.51 13.06 -15.27
C ILE A 246 4.81 11.78 -14.78
N ASP A 247 5.62 10.89 -14.21
CA ASP A 247 5.25 9.55 -13.79
C ASP A 247 5.96 9.14 -12.49
N LEU A 248 5.52 8.01 -11.94
CA LEU A 248 6.08 7.44 -10.72
C LEU A 248 7.19 6.43 -11.00
N LYS A 249 7.30 5.91 -12.23
CA LYS A 249 8.29 4.89 -12.59
C LYS A 249 9.68 5.51 -12.76
N THR A 250 9.80 6.63 -13.46
CA THR A 250 11.10 7.29 -13.67
C THR A 250 11.84 7.60 -12.35
N PRO A 251 11.23 8.27 -11.34
CA PRO A 251 11.91 8.52 -10.08
C PRO A 251 12.22 7.24 -9.29
N LEU A 252 11.40 6.19 -9.41
CA LEU A 252 11.70 4.88 -8.82
C LEU A 252 12.97 4.26 -9.42
N LEU A 253 13.13 4.27 -10.75
CA LEU A 253 14.33 3.75 -11.40
C LEU A 253 15.56 4.58 -11.05
N ARG A 254 15.48 5.92 -11.08
CA ARG A 254 16.58 6.80 -10.65
C ARG A 254 16.98 6.55 -9.19
N SER A 255 16.03 6.23 -8.31
CA SER A 255 16.33 5.86 -6.92
C SER A 255 16.99 4.50 -6.77
N ALA A 256 16.66 3.55 -7.64
CA ALA A 256 17.34 2.26 -7.70
C ALA A 256 18.81 2.43 -8.16
N ASP A 257 19.05 3.32 -9.13
CA ASP A 257 20.41 3.69 -9.56
C ASP A 257 21.21 4.35 -8.42
N ALA A 258 20.57 5.22 -7.62
CA ALA A 258 21.20 5.82 -6.44
C ALA A 258 21.57 4.76 -5.38
N VAL A 259 20.69 3.80 -5.12
CA VAL A 259 20.96 2.66 -4.23
C VAL A 259 22.12 1.80 -4.75
N ALA A 260 22.15 1.50 -6.05
CA ALA A 260 23.23 0.74 -6.66
C ALA A 260 24.57 1.51 -6.54
N ARG A 261 24.59 2.79 -6.88
CA ARG A 261 25.80 3.64 -6.85
C ARG A 261 26.36 3.81 -5.44
N GLU A 262 25.57 4.33 -4.51
CA GLU A 262 26.06 4.62 -3.15
C GLU A 262 26.21 3.36 -2.31
N GLY A 263 25.38 2.35 -2.55
CA GLY A 263 25.54 1.04 -1.91
C GLY A 263 26.82 0.35 -2.33
N MET A 264 27.16 0.35 -3.63
CA MET A 264 28.40 -0.28 -4.12
C MET A 264 29.64 0.48 -3.66
N ARG A 265 29.57 1.82 -3.62
CA ARG A 265 30.60 2.68 -3.02
C ARG A 265 30.83 2.29 -1.55
N LEU A 266 29.78 2.26 -0.74
CA LEU A 266 29.87 1.86 0.67
C LEU A 266 30.45 0.45 0.83
N LEU A 267 29.92 -0.54 0.08
CA LEU A 267 30.37 -1.93 0.15
C LEU A 267 31.87 -2.06 -0.15
N SER A 268 32.38 -1.31 -1.12
CA SER A 268 33.80 -1.30 -1.47
C SER A 268 34.69 -0.70 -0.36
N LEU A 269 34.20 0.34 0.31
CA LEU A 269 34.92 1.04 1.39
C LEU A 269 34.91 0.27 2.71
N MET A 270 33.88 -0.54 2.96
CA MET A 270 33.79 -1.40 4.15
C MET A 270 34.91 -2.44 4.24
N ARG A 271 35.53 -2.81 3.10
CA ARG A 271 36.64 -3.79 3.01
C ARG A 271 36.34 -5.08 3.79
N LEU A 272 35.18 -5.66 3.53
CA LEU A 272 34.71 -6.85 4.22
C LEU A 272 35.67 -8.04 4.06
N PRO A 273 35.84 -8.88 5.10
CA PRO A 273 36.84 -9.95 5.10
C PRO A 273 36.52 -11.10 4.14
N GLY A 274 35.25 -11.35 3.80
CA GLY A 274 34.84 -12.45 2.93
C GLY A 274 34.81 -12.13 1.43
N GLN A 275 34.80 -13.19 0.61
CA GLN A 275 34.80 -13.08 -0.86
C GLN A 275 33.41 -12.86 -1.48
N GLN A 276 32.32 -12.99 -0.72
CA GLN A 276 30.96 -12.85 -1.29
C GLN A 276 30.67 -11.40 -1.67
N ALA A 277 31.04 -10.45 -0.82
CA ALA A 277 30.91 -9.02 -1.09
C ALA A 277 31.77 -8.58 -2.29
N ALA A 278 33.00 -9.10 -2.40
CA ALA A 278 33.92 -8.75 -3.49
C ALA A 278 33.44 -9.17 -4.89
N ARG A 279 32.49 -10.10 -4.98
CA ARG A 279 31.89 -10.54 -6.26
C ARG A 279 30.64 -9.75 -6.65
N ALA A 280 30.12 -8.89 -5.77
CA ALA A 280 28.92 -8.12 -6.05
C ALA A 280 29.17 -7.16 -7.21
N GLN A 281 28.24 -7.12 -8.17
CA GLN A 281 28.32 -6.20 -9.31
C GLN A 281 27.32 -5.05 -9.17
N THR A 282 26.28 -5.25 -8.38
CA THR A 282 25.25 -4.25 -8.14
C THR A 282 24.50 -4.53 -6.83
N ILE A 283 23.71 -3.55 -6.40
CA ILE A 283 22.80 -3.63 -5.27
C ILE A 283 21.40 -3.27 -5.74
N HIS A 284 20.43 -4.06 -5.31
CA HIS A 284 19.02 -3.87 -5.62
C HIS A 284 18.23 -3.58 -4.34
N SER A 285 17.15 -2.84 -4.51
CA SER A 285 16.07 -2.79 -3.52
C SER A 285 14.97 -3.79 -3.86
N TYR A 286 14.33 -4.31 -2.82
CA TYR A 286 13.28 -5.31 -2.90
C TYR A 286 12.06 -4.83 -2.11
N VAL A 287 10.87 -5.16 -2.61
CA VAL A 287 9.60 -4.84 -1.93
C VAL A 287 8.67 -6.05 -1.98
N GLY A 288 8.08 -6.39 -0.83
CA GLY A 288 6.87 -7.21 -0.72
C GLY A 288 5.73 -6.38 -0.16
N TRP A 289 4.66 -6.21 -0.91
CA TRP A 289 3.50 -5.42 -0.46
C TRP A 289 2.46 -6.32 0.22
N GLU A 290 1.82 -5.80 1.27
CA GLU A 290 0.63 -6.40 1.89
C GLU A 290 -0.56 -5.52 1.54
N GLN A 291 -1.43 -5.97 0.64
CA GLN A 291 -2.53 -5.14 0.14
C GLN A 291 -3.82 -5.43 0.89
N GLU A 292 -4.21 -4.50 1.75
CA GLU A 292 -5.52 -4.53 2.40
C GLU A 292 -6.59 -3.83 1.54
N PHE A 293 -7.83 -4.31 1.60
CA PHE A 293 -8.97 -3.72 0.91
C PHE A 293 -10.30 -4.23 1.49
N PHE A 294 -11.39 -3.51 1.21
CA PHE A 294 -12.74 -3.96 1.53
C PHE A 294 -13.45 -4.54 0.30
N VAL A 295 -14.34 -5.51 0.51
CA VAL A 295 -15.23 -6.04 -0.53
C VAL A 295 -16.68 -5.86 -0.11
N VAL A 296 -17.47 -5.22 -0.98
CA VAL A 296 -18.90 -4.96 -0.75
C VAL A 296 -19.76 -5.45 -1.90
N PRO A 297 -21.05 -5.78 -1.67
CA PRO A 297 -21.98 -6.06 -2.75
C PRO A 297 -22.17 -4.85 -3.67
N ALA A 298 -22.15 -5.06 -4.99
CA ALA A 298 -22.28 -3.98 -5.97
C ALA A 298 -23.62 -3.22 -5.85
N GLU A 299 -24.70 -3.90 -5.44
CA GLU A 299 -26.00 -3.26 -5.22
C GLU A 299 -25.95 -2.25 -4.05
N ALA A 300 -25.38 -2.66 -2.92
CA ALA A 300 -25.22 -1.78 -1.76
C ALA A 300 -24.31 -0.59 -2.08
N PHE A 301 -23.25 -0.81 -2.85
CA PHE A 301 -22.36 0.23 -3.34
C PHE A 301 -23.09 1.26 -4.23
N LYS A 302 -23.88 0.79 -5.21
CA LYS A 302 -24.64 1.68 -6.12
C LYS A 302 -25.69 2.53 -5.39
N ASN A 303 -26.21 2.06 -4.27
CA ASN A 303 -27.15 2.79 -3.43
C ASN A 303 -26.49 3.86 -2.54
N ARG A 304 -25.16 4.04 -2.66
CA ARG A 304 -24.38 4.98 -1.85
C ARG A 304 -23.61 5.96 -2.75
N PRO A 305 -24.18 7.15 -3.03
CA PRO A 305 -23.54 8.14 -3.90
C PRO A 305 -22.18 8.61 -3.36
N ASP A 306 -21.98 8.62 -2.04
CA ASP A 306 -20.69 8.89 -1.42
C ASP A 306 -19.65 7.78 -1.66
N LEU A 307 -20.02 6.51 -1.55
CA LEU A 307 -19.10 5.43 -1.92
C LEU A 307 -18.74 5.47 -3.42
N LEU A 308 -19.72 5.77 -4.27
CA LEU A 308 -19.51 5.90 -5.72
C LEU A 308 -18.55 7.04 -6.07
N ASN A 309 -18.74 8.22 -5.50
CA ASN A 309 -17.97 9.40 -5.88
C ASN A 309 -16.64 9.52 -5.13
N CYS A 310 -16.58 9.03 -3.89
CA CYS A 310 -15.47 9.31 -2.97
C CYS A 310 -14.72 8.05 -2.53
N GLY A 311 -15.20 6.84 -2.86
CA GLY A 311 -14.63 5.58 -2.39
C GLY A 311 -14.80 5.32 -0.88
N ARG A 312 -15.48 6.22 -0.16
CA ARG A 312 -15.71 6.16 1.28
C ARG A 312 -17.09 6.68 1.66
N THR A 313 -17.56 6.31 2.84
CA THR A 313 -18.76 6.92 3.41
C THR A 313 -18.44 8.31 3.97
N LEU A 314 -19.30 9.28 3.66
CA LEU A 314 -19.25 10.64 4.20
C LEU A 314 -20.27 10.81 5.34
N PHE A 315 -21.34 10.01 5.29
CA PHE A 315 -22.31 9.87 6.37
C PHE A 315 -22.52 8.39 6.72
N GLY A 316 -22.87 8.11 7.97
CA GLY A 316 -23.25 6.77 8.40
C GLY A 316 -23.13 6.59 9.90
N ALA A 317 -24.15 5.99 10.50
CA ALA A 317 -24.08 5.51 11.88
C ALA A 317 -23.46 4.12 11.92
N LEU A 318 -22.71 3.83 12.98
CA LEU A 318 -22.22 2.47 13.22
C LEU A 318 -23.39 1.54 13.53
N PRO A 319 -23.43 0.33 12.92
CA PRO A 319 -24.41 -0.68 13.31
C PRO A 319 -24.15 -1.17 14.75
N SER A 320 -25.18 -1.75 15.38
CA SER A 320 -25.09 -2.32 16.73
C SER A 320 -23.99 -3.38 16.83
N ARG A 321 -23.84 -4.19 15.78
CA ARG A 321 -22.69 -5.05 15.53
C ARG A 321 -21.90 -4.53 14.34
N ASN A 322 -20.71 -4.01 14.61
CA ASN A 322 -19.69 -3.62 13.65
C ASN A 322 -18.47 -4.55 13.80
N GLN A 323 -17.30 -4.02 14.13
CA GLN A 323 -16.05 -4.75 14.35
C GLN A 323 -15.94 -5.34 15.77
N GLN A 324 -16.83 -4.97 16.71
CA GLN A 324 -16.73 -5.49 18.08
C GLN A 324 -16.64 -7.03 18.07
N MET A 325 -15.76 -7.60 18.90
CA MET A 325 -15.41 -9.02 19.04
C MET A 325 -14.30 -9.56 18.10
N ASP A 326 -13.76 -8.76 17.18
CA ASP A 326 -12.61 -9.13 16.32
C ASP A 326 -12.78 -10.44 15.52
N LEU A 327 -14.03 -10.85 15.28
CA LEU A 327 -14.38 -12.15 14.69
C LEU A 327 -14.03 -12.30 13.21
N ASN A 328 -13.72 -11.19 12.52
CA ASN A 328 -13.36 -11.24 11.11
C ASN A 328 -11.91 -11.72 10.93
N TYR A 329 -11.00 -11.33 11.83
CA TYR A 329 -9.57 -11.58 11.69
C TYR A 329 -9.24 -13.07 11.67
N PHE A 330 -8.63 -13.55 10.57
CA PHE A 330 -8.43 -14.98 10.29
C PHE A 330 -9.70 -15.86 10.38
N GLY A 331 -10.88 -15.25 10.36
CA GLY A 331 -12.15 -15.95 10.25
C GLY A 331 -12.35 -16.56 8.86
N PRO A 332 -13.30 -17.50 8.70
CA PRO A 332 -13.64 -18.04 7.40
C PRO A 332 -14.05 -16.95 6.40
N ILE A 333 -13.50 -17.00 5.19
CA ILE A 333 -13.81 -16.04 4.12
C ILE A 333 -15.19 -16.39 3.51
N PRO A 334 -16.11 -15.43 3.34
CA PRO A 334 -17.40 -15.69 2.70
C PRO A 334 -17.24 -16.23 1.27
N ASN A 335 -18.05 -17.24 0.89
CA ASN A 335 -17.88 -18.01 -0.35
C ASN A 335 -17.68 -17.17 -1.64
N LYS A 336 -18.46 -16.10 -1.83
CA LYS A 336 -18.31 -15.23 -3.02
C LYS A 336 -17.00 -14.45 -3.03
N VAL A 337 -16.53 -14.03 -1.84
CA VAL A 337 -15.25 -13.34 -1.70
C VAL A 337 -14.12 -14.34 -1.88
N ASP A 338 -14.19 -15.52 -1.28
CA ASP A 338 -13.19 -16.59 -1.50
C ASP A 338 -13.05 -16.94 -2.99
N GLN A 339 -14.17 -17.00 -3.73
CA GLN A 339 -14.14 -17.18 -5.19
C GLN A 339 -13.39 -16.03 -5.89
N LEU A 340 -13.65 -14.78 -5.52
CA LEU A 340 -12.91 -13.62 -6.04
C LEU A 340 -11.40 -13.76 -5.77
N LEU A 341 -11.01 -14.01 -4.52
CA LEU A 341 -9.60 -14.08 -4.13
C LEU A 341 -8.87 -15.23 -4.84
N LYS A 342 -9.55 -16.35 -5.13
CA LYS A 342 -9.01 -17.48 -5.92
C LYS A 342 -8.79 -17.14 -7.37
N ILE A 343 -9.72 -16.41 -7.99
CA ILE A 343 -9.58 -15.96 -9.39
C ILE A 343 -8.43 -14.95 -9.50
N VAL A 344 -8.33 -14.01 -8.55
CA VAL A 344 -7.23 -13.04 -8.51
C VAL A 344 -5.89 -13.76 -8.35
N GLU A 345 -5.77 -14.66 -7.37
CA GLU A 345 -4.58 -15.47 -7.14
C GLU A 345 -4.12 -16.21 -8.41
N ALA A 346 -5.04 -16.91 -9.09
CA ALA A 346 -4.72 -17.63 -10.33
C ALA A 346 -4.20 -16.70 -11.43
N LYS A 347 -4.84 -15.54 -11.63
CA LYS A 347 -4.41 -14.56 -12.65
C LYS A 347 -3.07 -13.93 -12.33
N MET A 348 -2.79 -13.64 -11.07
CA MET A 348 -1.49 -13.14 -10.62
C MET A 348 -0.38 -14.17 -10.85
N LEU A 349 -0.66 -15.46 -10.59
CA LEU A 349 0.28 -16.55 -10.87
C LEU A 349 0.57 -16.70 -12.37
N GLU A 350 -0.43 -16.58 -13.25
CA GLU A 350 -0.25 -16.62 -14.71
C GLU A 350 0.76 -15.55 -15.20
N VAL A 351 0.69 -14.33 -14.66
CA VAL A 351 1.63 -13.24 -14.98
C VAL A 351 2.94 -13.28 -14.17
N GLY A 352 3.17 -14.37 -13.43
CA GLY A 352 4.43 -14.63 -12.73
C GLY A 352 4.57 -13.94 -11.37
N VAL A 353 3.47 -13.52 -10.75
CA VAL A 353 3.46 -12.95 -9.40
C VAL A 353 3.13 -14.04 -8.38
N PRO A 354 4.07 -14.41 -7.49
CA PRO A 354 3.90 -15.51 -6.54
C PRO A 354 3.05 -15.06 -5.35
N MET A 355 1.73 -15.08 -5.48
CA MET A 355 0.82 -14.82 -4.36
C MET A 355 1.05 -15.85 -3.24
N ALA A 356 1.30 -15.36 -2.02
CA ALA A 356 1.75 -16.16 -0.89
C ALA A 356 0.67 -16.37 0.18
N ALA A 357 -0.12 -15.33 0.46
CA ALA A 357 -1.17 -15.42 1.45
C ALA A 357 -2.41 -14.61 1.07
N ARG A 358 -3.54 -15.03 1.65
CA ARG A 358 -4.81 -14.30 1.68
C ARG A 358 -5.54 -14.59 2.98
N HIS A 359 -6.18 -13.59 3.57
CA HIS A 359 -7.02 -13.78 4.75
C HIS A 359 -8.02 -12.63 4.92
N ASN A 360 -8.95 -12.83 5.85
CA ASN A 360 -9.75 -11.74 6.39
C ASN A 360 -8.91 -10.88 7.33
N GLU A 361 -9.13 -9.57 7.26
CA GLU A 361 -8.52 -8.58 8.14
C GLU A 361 -9.42 -8.25 9.35
N VAL A 362 -9.03 -7.28 10.19
CA VAL A 362 -9.75 -7.00 11.44
C VAL A 362 -11.18 -6.50 11.21
N ALA A 363 -11.41 -5.57 10.27
CA ALA A 363 -12.74 -5.01 10.05
C ALA A 363 -13.66 -5.92 9.21
N PRO A 364 -14.99 -5.91 9.43
CA PRO A 364 -15.93 -6.68 8.62
C PRO A 364 -15.83 -6.36 7.12
N GLY A 365 -15.66 -7.40 6.30
CA GLY A 365 -15.51 -7.26 4.86
C GLY A 365 -14.15 -6.70 4.41
N GLN A 366 -13.18 -6.58 5.33
CA GLN A 366 -11.78 -6.28 5.03
C GLN A 366 -11.01 -7.58 4.79
N HIS A 367 -10.13 -7.56 3.80
CA HIS A 367 -9.30 -8.68 3.39
C HIS A 367 -7.88 -8.20 3.07
N GLU A 368 -6.93 -9.12 3.10
CA GLU A 368 -5.55 -8.91 2.68
C GLU A 368 -5.14 -9.99 1.66
N MET A 369 -4.32 -9.58 0.67
CA MET A 369 -3.49 -10.50 -0.11
C MET A 369 -2.06 -9.96 -0.25
N CYS A 370 -1.07 -10.85 -0.23
CA CYS A 370 0.33 -10.46 -0.38
C CYS A 370 1.13 -11.48 -1.22
N PRO A 371 2.03 -11.04 -2.11
CA PRO A 371 2.96 -11.91 -2.82
C PRO A 371 4.27 -12.08 -2.05
N ILE A 372 5.08 -13.04 -2.49
CA ILE A 372 6.50 -13.06 -2.16
C ILE A 372 7.15 -11.81 -2.80
N PHE A 373 8.04 -11.15 -2.05
CA PHE A 373 8.77 -9.98 -2.52
C PHE A 373 9.57 -10.24 -3.81
N CYS A 374 9.80 -9.20 -4.59
CA CYS A 374 10.73 -9.21 -5.71
C CYS A 374 11.43 -7.85 -5.84
N ALA A 375 12.21 -7.65 -6.91
CA ALA A 375 12.88 -6.38 -7.16
C ALA A 375 11.86 -5.23 -7.15
N ALA A 376 12.22 -4.12 -6.49
CA ALA A 376 11.31 -3.03 -6.17
C ALA A 376 10.50 -2.52 -7.39
N SER A 377 11.15 -2.32 -8.53
CA SER A 377 10.50 -1.85 -9.77
C SER A 377 9.38 -2.79 -10.23
N ALA A 378 9.67 -4.08 -10.35
CA ALA A 378 8.69 -5.09 -10.76
C ALA A 378 7.61 -5.31 -9.68
N SER A 379 7.96 -5.21 -8.39
CA SER A 379 7.01 -5.37 -7.30
C SER A 379 5.95 -4.26 -7.29
N CYS A 380 6.35 -3.02 -7.59
CA CYS A 380 5.42 -1.89 -7.71
C CYS A 380 4.45 -2.08 -8.88
N ASP A 381 4.94 -2.57 -10.01
CA ASP A 381 4.11 -2.92 -11.17
C ASP A 381 3.09 -4.01 -10.81
N ASN A 382 3.56 -5.07 -10.16
CA ASN A 382 2.71 -6.18 -9.73
C ASN A 382 1.56 -5.71 -8.82
N ASN A 383 1.80 -4.73 -7.94
CA ASN A 383 0.76 -4.18 -7.07
C ASN A 383 -0.32 -3.42 -7.86
N VAL A 384 0.07 -2.60 -8.85
CA VAL A 384 -0.91 -1.87 -9.66
C VAL A 384 -1.75 -2.83 -10.50
N LEU A 385 -1.11 -3.85 -11.09
CA LEU A 385 -1.84 -4.90 -11.81
C LEU A 385 -2.78 -5.68 -10.88
N PHE A 386 -2.36 -5.98 -9.65
CA PHE A 386 -3.21 -6.63 -8.64
C PHE A 386 -4.49 -5.83 -8.40
N MET A 387 -4.38 -4.51 -8.15
CA MET A 387 -5.55 -3.67 -7.89
C MET A 387 -6.52 -3.64 -9.08
N GLU A 388 -5.99 -3.60 -10.31
CA GLU A 388 -6.78 -3.66 -11.54
C GLU A 388 -7.49 -5.02 -11.68
N ILE A 389 -6.78 -6.13 -11.49
CA ILE A 389 -7.36 -7.48 -11.55
C ILE A 389 -8.45 -7.66 -10.49
N CYS A 390 -8.20 -7.24 -9.26
CA CYS A 390 -9.20 -7.25 -8.19
C CYS A 390 -10.47 -6.50 -8.59
N THR A 391 -10.32 -5.30 -9.13
CA THR A 391 -11.45 -4.46 -9.54
C THR A 391 -12.26 -5.12 -10.66
N ASN A 392 -11.58 -5.60 -11.71
CA ASN A 392 -12.22 -6.20 -12.88
C ASN A 392 -12.93 -7.52 -12.54
N GLU A 393 -12.30 -8.39 -11.74
CA GLU A 393 -12.87 -9.69 -11.38
C GLU A 393 -13.98 -9.56 -10.34
N ALA A 394 -13.91 -8.57 -9.44
CA ALA A 394 -15.00 -8.30 -8.49
C ALA A 394 -16.29 -7.89 -9.20
N GLN A 395 -16.20 -7.03 -10.21
CA GLN A 395 -17.36 -6.58 -10.99
C GLN A 395 -18.10 -7.75 -11.65
N LYS A 396 -17.36 -8.74 -12.19
CA LYS A 396 -17.93 -9.95 -12.81
C LYS A 396 -18.72 -10.81 -11.81
N LEU A 397 -18.41 -10.71 -10.52
CA LEU A 397 -19.08 -11.44 -9.43
C LEU A 397 -20.19 -10.62 -8.73
N GLY A 398 -20.49 -9.42 -9.21
CA GLY A 398 -21.43 -8.51 -8.56
C GLY A 398 -20.91 -7.95 -7.23
N LEU A 399 -19.59 -7.82 -7.11
CA LEU A 399 -18.88 -7.26 -5.96
C LEU A 399 -18.15 -5.98 -6.39
N VAL A 400 -17.78 -5.16 -5.40
CA VAL A 400 -16.93 -3.98 -5.57
C VAL A 400 -15.83 -4.03 -4.53
N VAL A 401 -14.60 -3.81 -4.99
CA VAL A 401 -13.42 -3.67 -4.12
C VAL A 401 -13.20 -2.19 -3.81
N LEU A 402 -12.99 -1.87 -2.54
CA LEU A 402 -12.68 -0.52 -2.05
C LEU A 402 -11.25 -0.51 -1.53
N PHE A 403 -10.37 0.22 -2.22
CA PHE A 403 -8.98 0.42 -1.82
C PHE A 403 -8.76 1.71 -1.01
N HIS A 404 -9.80 2.51 -0.77
CA HIS A 404 -9.67 3.73 0.04
C HIS A 404 -9.16 3.38 1.45
N GLU A 405 -8.28 4.20 2.04
CA GLU A 405 -7.60 3.91 3.31
C GLU A 405 -8.57 3.85 4.49
N LYS A 406 -9.66 4.60 4.40
CA LYS A 406 -10.71 4.66 5.42
C LYS A 406 -12.12 4.64 4.80
N PRO A 407 -12.59 3.52 4.23
CA PRO A 407 -13.88 3.49 3.54
C PRO A 407 -15.05 3.70 4.50
N PHE A 408 -14.92 3.24 5.75
CA PHE A 408 -15.93 3.34 6.79
C PHE A 408 -15.35 3.96 8.07
N ALA A 409 -16.04 4.96 8.62
CA ALA A 409 -15.67 5.57 9.89
C ALA A 409 -15.90 4.62 11.06
N GLY A 410 -15.03 4.68 12.09
CA GLY A 410 -15.19 3.95 13.36
C GLY A 410 -14.70 2.50 13.37
N ILE A 411 -14.27 1.94 12.24
CA ILE A 411 -13.67 0.60 12.12
C ILE A 411 -12.29 0.69 11.45
N ASN A 412 -11.47 -0.36 11.50
CA ASN A 412 -10.10 -0.35 10.96
C ASN A 412 -10.03 0.16 9.51
N GLY A 413 -8.93 0.84 9.18
CA GLY A 413 -8.63 1.29 7.82
C GLY A 413 -7.82 0.23 7.06
N SER A 414 -7.62 0.47 5.77
CA SER A 414 -6.81 -0.38 4.89
C SER A 414 -5.42 0.23 4.65
N GLY A 415 -4.37 -0.56 4.88
CA GLY A 415 -2.98 -0.23 4.58
C GLY A 415 -2.41 -0.90 3.34
N LYS A 416 -1.20 -0.48 2.95
CA LYS A 416 -0.33 -1.22 2.04
C LYS A 416 1.06 -1.39 2.64
N HIS A 417 1.29 -2.36 3.52
CA HIS A 417 2.61 -2.44 4.15
C HIS A 417 3.69 -2.77 3.12
N ASN A 418 4.71 -1.92 3.03
CA ASN A 418 5.83 -2.15 2.13
C ASN A 418 6.98 -2.79 2.90
N ASN A 419 7.12 -4.10 2.77
CA ASN A 419 8.26 -4.84 3.28
C ASN A 419 9.49 -4.58 2.40
N TRP A 420 10.34 -3.65 2.81
CA TRP A 420 11.46 -3.12 2.01
C TRP A 420 12.82 -3.61 2.52
N SER A 421 13.68 -3.98 1.58
CA SER A 421 15.07 -4.33 1.86
C SER A 421 16.03 -3.97 0.74
N VAL A 422 17.32 -3.99 1.04
CA VAL A 422 18.41 -3.71 0.10
C VAL A 422 19.44 -4.85 0.16
N GLY A 423 19.89 -5.32 -0.99
CA GLY A 423 20.84 -6.43 -1.05
C GLY A 423 21.64 -6.51 -2.35
N THR A 424 22.77 -7.21 -2.29
CA THR A 424 23.65 -7.45 -3.43
C THR A 424 23.08 -8.53 -4.35
N ASP A 425 23.46 -8.50 -5.62
CA ASP A 425 23.23 -9.58 -6.60
C ASP A 425 23.88 -10.92 -6.17
N THR A 426 24.83 -10.90 -5.23
CA THR A 426 25.44 -12.10 -4.62
C THR A 426 24.68 -12.65 -3.41
N GLY A 427 23.60 -12.00 -2.97
CA GLY A 427 22.72 -12.47 -1.90
C GLY A 427 23.05 -11.96 -0.49
N ILE A 428 23.88 -10.92 -0.34
CA ILE A 428 24.06 -10.24 0.95
C ILE A 428 22.91 -9.25 1.14
N ASN A 429 22.22 -9.31 2.27
CA ASN A 429 21.10 -8.42 2.61
C ASN A 429 21.54 -7.48 3.75
N PHE A 430 21.42 -6.16 3.54
CA PHE A 430 21.81 -5.12 4.49
C PHE A 430 20.87 -5.01 5.70
N PHE A 431 19.75 -5.74 5.72
CA PHE A 431 18.83 -5.84 6.87
C PHE A 431 18.69 -7.25 7.39
N TYR A 432 19.52 -8.21 6.95
CA TYR A 432 19.57 -9.53 7.56
C TYR A 432 20.67 -9.57 8.63
N PRO A 433 20.36 -9.89 9.90
CA PRO A 433 21.34 -9.91 10.99
C PRO A 433 22.51 -10.85 10.74
N GLY A 434 22.37 -11.81 9.81
CA GLY A 434 23.50 -12.59 9.34
C GLY A 434 23.93 -13.70 10.27
N LYS A 435 24.82 -14.55 9.75
CA LYS A 435 25.60 -15.51 10.55
C LYS A 435 27.10 -15.36 10.33
N THR A 436 27.49 -14.70 9.24
CA THR A 436 28.89 -14.39 8.92
C THR A 436 29.23 -12.95 9.31
N ASP A 437 30.50 -12.65 9.46
CA ASP A 437 30.97 -11.30 9.79
C ASP A 437 30.58 -10.30 8.69
N ASP A 438 30.74 -10.65 7.41
CA ASP A 438 30.28 -9.83 6.28
C ASP A 438 28.80 -9.42 6.42
N GLN A 439 27.93 -10.40 6.72
CA GLN A 439 26.50 -10.15 6.85
C GLN A 439 26.19 -9.28 8.07
N ARG A 440 26.84 -9.54 9.21
CA ARG A 440 26.68 -8.75 10.43
C ARG A 440 27.14 -7.30 10.27
N LEU A 441 28.28 -7.09 9.60
CA LEU A 441 28.80 -5.76 9.30
C LEU A 441 27.88 -5.01 8.34
N CYS A 442 27.41 -5.65 7.27
CA CYS A 442 26.41 -5.07 6.37
C CYS A 442 25.10 -4.75 7.10
N PHE A 443 24.65 -5.60 8.01
CA PHE A 443 23.45 -5.39 8.79
C PHE A 443 23.52 -4.12 9.64
N VAL A 444 24.53 -4.03 10.50
CA VAL A 444 24.66 -2.89 11.42
C VAL A 444 24.88 -1.58 10.65
N THR A 445 25.69 -1.63 9.59
CA THR A 445 25.95 -0.46 8.72
C THR A 445 24.71 -0.05 7.94
N GLY A 446 23.94 -1.02 7.41
CA GLY A 446 22.70 -0.78 6.69
C GLY A 446 21.62 -0.15 7.57
N VAL A 447 21.49 -0.61 8.82
CA VAL A 447 20.57 0.01 9.80
C VAL A 447 21.03 1.42 10.18
N ALA A 448 22.34 1.67 10.31
CA ALA A 448 22.88 3.02 10.55
C ALA A 448 22.55 3.97 9.39
N ALA A 449 22.72 3.52 8.14
CA ALA A 449 22.35 4.29 6.95
C ALA A 449 20.85 4.62 6.93
N LEU A 450 19.98 3.65 7.24
CA LEU A 450 18.55 3.89 7.33
C LEU A 450 18.20 4.87 8.45
N ALA A 451 18.79 4.72 9.64
CA ALA A 451 18.55 5.62 10.77
C ALA A 451 18.93 7.07 10.43
N TRP A 452 20.07 7.27 9.76
CA TRP A 452 20.51 8.58 9.31
C TRP A 452 19.54 9.19 8.29
N GLY A 453 19.17 8.43 7.27
CA GLY A 453 18.20 8.87 6.27
C GLY A 453 16.84 9.25 6.88
N LEU A 454 16.33 8.47 7.84
CA LEU A 454 15.08 8.75 8.54
C LEU A 454 15.16 9.97 9.46
N LYS A 455 16.32 10.23 10.07
CA LYS A 455 16.56 11.41 10.91
C LYS A 455 16.62 12.67 10.04
N GLU A 456 17.41 12.64 8.97
CA GLU A 456 17.61 13.83 8.14
C GLU A 456 16.40 14.15 7.28
N TYR A 457 15.74 13.16 6.70
CA TYR A 457 14.67 13.35 5.72
C TYR A 457 13.30 12.87 6.22
N ASN A 458 13.05 13.02 7.52
CA ASN A 458 11.81 12.59 8.17
C ASN A 458 10.55 13.12 7.48
N GLU A 459 10.57 14.40 7.11
CA GLU A 459 9.50 15.09 6.39
C GLU A 459 9.26 14.44 5.02
N LEU A 460 10.31 14.12 4.26
CA LEU A 460 10.21 13.46 2.95
C LEU A 460 9.52 12.10 3.06
N VAL A 461 9.81 11.34 4.12
CA VAL A 461 9.17 10.04 4.39
C VAL A 461 7.69 10.22 4.69
N ARG A 462 7.31 11.23 5.47
CA ARG A 462 5.88 11.55 5.70
C ARG A 462 5.18 12.05 4.43
N ILE A 463 5.86 12.85 3.61
CA ILE A 463 5.37 13.33 2.31
C ILE A 463 5.09 12.16 1.37
N SER A 464 5.92 11.12 1.40
CA SER A 464 5.79 9.96 0.52
C SER A 464 4.45 9.22 0.62
N VAL A 465 3.70 9.44 1.71
CA VAL A 465 2.40 8.83 1.98
C VAL A 465 1.29 9.88 2.21
N ALA A 466 1.51 11.12 1.76
CA ALA A 466 0.60 12.24 1.95
C ALA A 466 -0.46 12.33 0.83
N HIS A 467 -1.71 12.04 1.19
CA HIS A 467 -2.91 12.30 0.39
C HIS A 467 -4.15 12.28 1.30
N ALA A 468 -5.27 12.85 0.82
CA ALA A 468 -6.46 13.06 1.65
C ALA A 468 -7.03 11.77 2.26
N GLY A 469 -7.06 10.66 1.49
CA GLY A 469 -7.52 9.35 2.00
C GLY A 469 -6.73 8.86 3.21
N ASN A 470 -5.40 8.93 3.16
CA ASN A 470 -4.53 8.43 4.23
C ASN A 470 -4.51 9.35 5.47
N ASP A 471 -4.83 10.64 5.33
CA ASP A 471 -5.01 11.54 6.49
C ASP A 471 -6.14 11.05 7.43
N HIS A 472 -7.11 10.29 6.91
CA HIS A 472 -8.15 9.66 7.73
C HIS A 472 -7.75 8.35 8.41
N ARG A 473 -6.61 7.77 8.02
CA ARG A 473 -6.14 6.46 8.51
C ARG A 473 -5.03 6.60 9.55
N LEU A 474 -4.05 7.46 9.31
CA LEU A 474 -2.84 7.54 10.15
C LEU A 474 -3.15 7.89 11.62
N GLY A 475 -2.44 7.23 12.55
CA GLY A 475 -2.49 7.51 13.99
C GLY A 475 -3.56 6.77 14.79
N ALA A 476 -4.24 5.78 14.21
CA ALA A 476 -5.23 4.94 14.90
C ALA A 476 -5.30 3.53 14.30
N GLN A 477 -5.86 2.58 15.06
CA GLN A 477 -6.29 1.26 14.55
C GLN A 477 -5.27 0.58 13.62
N GLU A 478 -4.06 0.35 14.14
CA GLU A 478 -2.95 -0.35 13.46
C GLU A 478 -2.22 0.45 12.35
N ALA A 479 -2.62 1.69 12.09
CA ALA A 479 -1.86 2.62 11.27
C ALA A 479 -0.94 3.52 12.12
N PRO A 480 0.36 3.63 11.80
CA PRO A 480 1.30 4.44 12.58
C PRO A 480 0.90 5.92 12.59
N PRO A 481 1.29 6.69 13.62
CA PRO A 481 1.10 8.14 13.62
C PRO A 481 1.92 8.80 12.51
N ALA A 482 1.62 10.07 12.22
CA ALA A 482 2.38 10.89 11.25
C ALA A 482 3.82 11.23 11.70
N ILE A 483 4.26 10.68 12.83
CA ILE A 483 5.60 10.83 13.39
C ILE A 483 6.41 9.62 12.94
N ILE A 484 7.42 9.85 12.09
CA ILE A 484 8.23 8.77 11.52
C ILE A 484 9.31 8.35 12.52
N SER A 485 9.34 7.06 12.87
CA SER A 485 10.34 6.47 13.77
C SER A 485 10.85 5.11 13.30
N LEU A 486 12.09 4.80 13.66
CA LEU A 486 12.73 3.51 13.42
C LEU A 486 12.58 2.62 14.66
N TYR A 487 12.06 1.40 14.48
CA TYR A 487 12.03 0.37 15.52
C TYR A 487 12.94 -0.79 15.09
N PRO A 488 14.21 -0.81 15.52
CA PRO A 488 15.12 -1.92 15.22
C PRO A 488 15.00 -3.09 16.22
N GLY A 489 14.29 -2.89 17.33
CA GLY A 489 14.24 -3.79 18.48
C GLY A 489 15.01 -3.26 19.69
N THR A 490 14.60 -3.64 20.90
CA THR A 490 15.19 -3.18 22.18
C THR A 490 16.63 -3.68 22.37
N GLY A 491 16.93 -4.91 21.97
CA GLY A 491 18.26 -5.51 21.98
C GLY A 491 19.17 -4.87 20.95
N PHE A 492 18.65 -4.57 19.75
CA PHE A 492 19.43 -3.80 18.77
C PHE A 492 19.64 -2.35 19.23
N GLU A 493 18.66 -1.70 19.86
CA GLU A 493 18.84 -0.38 20.46
C GLU A 493 19.88 -0.40 21.60
N ALA A 494 19.91 -1.45 22.42
CA ALA A 494 20.96 -1.66 23.41
C ALA A 494 22.35 -1.82 22.73
N HIS A 495 22.41 -2.55 21.61
CA HIS A 495 23.63 -2.68 20.80
C HIS A 495 24.08 -1.35 20.19
N VAL A 496 23.15 -0.53 19.70
CA VAL A 496 23.45 0.83 19.23
C VAL A 496 24.13 1.64 20.33
N ASN A 497 23.59 1.60 21.55
CA ASN A 497 24.20 2.28 22.71
C ASN A 497 25.58 1.70 23.09
N HIS A 498 25.78 0.38 22.95
CA HIS A 498 27.07 -0.28 23.14
C HIS A 498 28.11 0.20 22.12
N ILE A 499 27.75 0.25 20.83
CA ILE A 499 28.60 0.80 19.77
C ILE A 499 28.96 2.27 20.07
N ILE A 500 28.01 3.12 20.45
CA ILE A 500 28.30 4.52 20.79
C ILE A 500 29.33 4.63 21.93
N ARG A 501 29.35 3.68 22.88
CA ARG A 501 30.23 3.68 24.05
C ARG A 501 31.61 3.04 23.84
N GLY A 502 31.91 2.50 22.67
CA GLY A 502 33.21 1.83 22.41
C GLY A 502 33.11 0.36 22.01
N GLY A 503 31.92 -0.24 21.99
CA GLY A 503 31.69 -1.63 21.61
C GLY A 503 32.01 -1.98 20.15
N ASP A 504 32.13 -3.28 19.86
CA ASP A 504 32.36 -3.80 18.50
C ASP A 504 31.04 -3.89 17.71
N LEU A 505 31.12 -3.79 16.38
CA LEU A 505 29.94 -3.93 15.51
C LEU A 505 29.41 -5.37 15.51
N LEU A 506 30.27 -6.37 15.70
CA LEU A 506 29.96 -7.80 15.62
C LEU A 506 29.33 -8.38 16.90
N ASP A 507 29.29 -7.60 17.99
CA ASP A 507 28.77 -8.06 19.28
C ASP A 507 27.25 -8.31 19.26
N TYR A 508 26.53 -7.83 18.24
CA TYR A 508 25.10 -8.11 18.11
C TYR A 508 24.84 -9.56 17.72
N VAL A 509 24.08 -10.24 18.57
CA VAL A 509 23.51 -11.55 18.28
C VAL A 509 22.02 -11.43 18.42
N ALA A 510 21.28 -11.75 17.35
CA ALA A 510 19.82 -11.83 17.41
C ALA A 510 19.43 -13.02 18.30
N GLU A 511 19.17 -12.73 19.57
CA GLU A 511 18.82 -13.75 20.56
C GLU A 511 17.48 -14.41 20.20
N LYS A 512 17.42 -15.73 20.43
CA LYS A 512 16.19 -16.50 20.32
C LYS A 512 15.84 -17.10 21.67
N LYS A 513 14.56 -17.15 21.98
CA LYS A 513 14.01 -17.89 23.12
C LYS A 513 13.15 -19.04 22.64
N LYS A 514 13.18 -20.16 23.37
CA LYS A 514 12.20 -21.23 23.17
C LYS A 514 10.85 -20.77 23.70
N ALA A 515 9.82 -20.92 22.88
CA ALA A 515 8.43 -20.75 23.28
C ALA A 515 7.63 -21.94 22.75
N GLY A 516 6.66 -22.40 23.53
CA GLY A 516 5.81 -23.50 23.11
C GLY A 516 4.51 -23.52 23.90
N PRO A 517 3.50 -24.25 23.43
CA PRO A 517 2.16 -24.23 24.01
C PRO A 517 2.03 -24.95 25.36
N GLY A 518 3.13 -25.50 25.90
CA GLY A 518 3.13 -26.21 27.18
C GLY A 518 2.48 -27.60 27.14
N CYS A 519 2.24 -28.16 25.95
CA CYS A 519 1.68 -29.50 25.76
C CYS A 519 2.61 -30.40 24.94
N ALA A 520 2.54 -31.71 25.17
CA ALA A 520 3.44 -32.69 24.53
C ALA A 520 3.14 -32.92 23.03
N ALA A 521 1.94 -32.55 22.57
CA ALA A 521 1.51 -32.78 21.19
C ALA A 521 2.05 -31.73 20.20
N ALA A 522 2.65 -30.65 20.69
CA ALA A 522 3.16 -29.56 19.86
C ALA A 522 4.57 -29.16 20.28
N GLU A 523 5.43 -28.95 19.28
CA GLU A 523 6.85 -28.67 19.49
C GLU A 523 7.09 -27.28 20.07
N GLN A 524 8.17 -27.13 20.83
CA GLN A 524 8.71 -25.82 21.15
C GLN A 524 9.40 -25.24 19.92
N ILE A 525 9.12 -23.98 19.63
CA ILE A 525 9.71 -23.23 18.52
C ILE A 525 10.74 -22.23 19.03
N ASP A 526 11.71 -21.92 18.18
CA ASP A 526 12.60 -20.78 18.41
C ASP A 526 11.87 -19.50 17.98
N THR A 527 11.63 -18.62 18.95
CA THR A 527 11.05 -17.29 18.74
C THR A 527 12.09 -16.22 19.00
N ASN A 528 11.91 -15.04 18.41
CA ASN A 528 12.74 -13.89 18.77
C ASN A 528 12.51 -13.53 20.25
N VAL A 529 13.55 -13.03 20.92
CA VAL A 529 13.41 -12.56 22.31
C VAL A 529 12.37 -11.44 22.39
N GLU A 530 12.38 -10.55 21.40
CA GLU A 530 11.49 -9.41 21.26
C GLU A 530 10.31 -9.67 20.34
N ASP A 531 9.19 -9.03 20.67
CA ASP A 531 7.99 -9.04 19.85
C ASP A 531 8.04 -7.95 18.78
N ARG A 532 7.23 -8.12 17.74
CA ARG A 532 7.08 -7.15 16.65
C ARG A 532 6.31 -5.92 17.12
N ASN A 533 6.75 -4.73 16.72
CA ASN A 533 6.05 -3.49 17.02
C ASN A 533 5.10 -3.10 15.87
N ARG A 534 3.81 -3.03 16.17
CA ARG A 534 2.76 -2.65 15.20
C ARG A 534 2.47 -1.15 15.11
N THR A 535 3.15 -0.33 15.88
CA THR A 535 2.86 1.11 16.08
C THR A 535 3.93 2.04 15.50
N ALA A 536 5.12 1.50 15.22
CA ALA A 536 6.22 2.23 14.59
C ALA A 536 6.01 2.34 13.08
N SER A 537 6.59 3.36 12.46
CA SER A 537 6.52 3.55 11.01
C SER A 537 7.41 2.55 10.26
N PHE A 538 8.59 2.25 10.80
CA PHE A 538 9.57 1.28 10.28
C PHE A 538 9.96 0.24 11.34
N PRO A 539 9.10 -0.74 11.66
CA PRO A 539 9.50 -1.90 12.44
C PRO A 539 10.42 -2.84 11.67
N PHE A 540 11.39 -3.39 12.39
CA PHE A 540 12.23 -4.47 11.93
C PHE A 540 11.47 -5.80 11.94
N CYS A 541 11.38 -6.44 10.78
CA CYS A 541 10.65 -7.70 10.56
C CYS A 541 11.61 -8.89 10.30
N GLY A 542 12.76 -8.88 10.97
CA GLY A 542 13.73 -10.00 11.01
C GLY A 542 14.77 -10.02 9.89
N ASN A 543 14.43 -9.57 8.68
CA ASN A 543 15.37 -9.49 7.56
C ASN A 543 15.11 -8.32 6.60
N ARG A 544 14.29 -7.36 7.05
CA ARG A 544 13.77 -6.22 6.28
C ARG A 544 13.11 -5.23 7.25
N PHE A 545 12.81 -4.03 6.75
CA PHE A 545 11.95 -3.08 7.46
C PHE A 545 10.62 -2.98 6.74
N GLU A 546 9.55 -2.83 7.51
CA GLU A 546 8.20 -2.73 6.98
C GLU A 546 7.71 -1.28 7.09
N PHE A 547 7.47 -0.63 5.96
CA PHE A 547 6.94 0.73 5.95
C PHE A 547 5.40 0.69 6.01
N ARG A 548 4.84 0.90 7.20
CA ARG A 548 3.41 0.71 7.48
C ARG A 548 2.51 1.89 7.09
N ALA A 549 3.10 3.07 6.87
CA ALA A 549 2.34 4.30 6.67
C ALA A 549 1.73 4.44 5.26
N VAL A 550 2.10 3.58 4.32
CA VAL A 550 1.62 3.64 2.93
C VAL A 550 0.13 3.34 2.84
N GLY A 551 -0.61 4.18 2.11
CA GLY A 551 -2.06 4.05 1.91
C GLY A 551 -2.42 2.88 1.00
N SER A 552 -3.57 2.24 1.23
CA SER A 552 -4.05 1.11 0.43
C SER A 552 -4.39 1.47 -1.01
N SER A 553 -4.75 2.71 -1.34
CA SER A 553 -5.04 3.14 -2.71
C SER A 553 -3.79 3.64 -3.46
N GLN A 554 -2.73 3.99 -2.74
CA GLN A 554 -1.54 4.63 -3.29
C GLN A 554 -0.66 3.67 -4.11
N ASN A 555 -0.03 4.12 -5.19
CA ASN A 555 1.04 3.35 -5.83
C ASN A 555 2.28 3.29 -4.90
N CYS A 556 2.78 2.09 -4.62
CA CYS A 556 3.94 1.90 -3.75
C CYS A 556 5.28 2.39 -4.35
N ALA A 557 5.33 2.80 -5.61
CA ALA A 557 6.50 3.34 -6.27
C ALA A 557 7.09 4.56 -5.55
N PHE A 558 6.30 5.60 -5.26
CA PHE A 558 6.83 6.81 -4.62
C PHE A 558 7.29 6.61 -3.17
N PRO A 559 6.54 5.89 -2.29
CA PRO A 559 7.07 5.44 -1.01
C PRO A 559 8.41 4.70 -1.12
N THR A 560 8.54 3.83 -2.13
CA THR A 560 9.76 3.05 -2.36
C THR A 560 10.90 3.92 -2.88
N THR A 561 10.62 4.88 -3.78
CA THR A 561 11.58 5.92 -4.21
C THR A 561 12.19 6.59 -2.99
N VAL A 562 11.36 7.02 -2.04
CA VAL A 562 11.84 7.71 -0.83
C VAL A 562 12.65 6.78 0.06
N CYS A 563 12.21 5.53 0.30
CA CYS A 563 13.02 4.55 1.05
C CYS A 563 14.41 4.33 0.43
N ASN A 564 14.46 4.21 -0.91
CA ASN A 564 15.71 4.08 -1.65
C ASN A 564 16.59 5.32 -1.49
N THR A 565 16.02 6.52 -1.68
CA THR A 565 16.74 7.80 -1.58
C THR A 565 17.35 8.01 -0.20
N ILE A 566 16.58 7.85 0.88
CA ILE A 566 17.08 8.11 2.23
C ILE A 566 18.18 7.12 2.64
N TRP A 567 18.09 5.87 2.18
CA TRP A 567 19.11 4.87 2.47
C TRP A 567 20.37 5.10 1.65
N ALA A 568 20.24 5.43 0.36
CA ALA A 568 21.38 5.81 -0.48
C ALA A 568 22.11 7.03 0.10
N ALA A 569 21.36 8.01 0.62
CA ALA A 569 21.94 9.16 1.31
C ALA A 569 22.68 8.79 2.60
N GLY A 570 22.11 7.89 3.42
CA GLY A 570 22.82 7.34 4.58
C GLY A 570 24.08 6.55 4.22
N ALA A 571 24.04 5.80 3.11
CA ALA A 571 25.20 5.08 2.61
C ALA A 571 26.31 6.03 2.13
N ALA A 572 25.94 7.12 1.46
CA ALA A 572 26.87 8.18 1.07
C ALA A 572 27.51 8.85 2.30
N HIS A 573 26.71 9.19 3.30
CA HIS A 573 27.18 9.79 4.55
C HIS A 573 28.22 8.91 5.27
N ILE A 574 27.95 7.62 5.42
CA ILE A 574 28.92 6.69 6.03
C ILE A 574 30.18 6.59 5.15
N SER A 575 30.02 6.52 3.83
CA SER A 575 31.14 6.45 2.89
C SER A 575 32.10 7.65 3.01
N GLU A 576 31.57 8.85 3.23
CA GLU A 576 32.37 10.07 3.43
C GLU A 576 33.29 9.96 4.66
N TYR A 577 32.81 9.38 5.76
CA TYR A 577 33.67 9.11 6.92
C TYR A 577 34.81 8.12 6.58
N LEU A 578 34.51 7.05 5.85
CA LEU A 578 35.50 6.04 5.49
C LEU A 578 36.58 6.62 4.56
N GLU A 579 36.20 7.47 3.62
CA GLU A 579 37.12 8.17 2.71
C GLU A 579 38.06 9.13 3.44
N GLN A 580 37.60 9.72 4.55
CA GLN A 580 38.43 10.53 5.45
C GLN A 580 39.37 9.69 6.34
N GLY A 581 39.39 8.37 6.17
CA GLY A 581 40.23 7.44 6.93
C GLY A 581 39.67 7.07 8.31
N VAL A 582 38.39 7.39 8.59
CA VAL A 582 37.72 6.93 9.81
C VAL A 582 37.46 5.43 9.68
N SER A 583 37.67 4.67 10.77
CA SER A 583 37.38 3.24 10.77
C SER A 583 35.88 2.97 10.55
N LEU A 584 35.52 1.83 9.96
CA LEU A 584 34.10 1.45 9.78
C LEU A 584 33.33 1.48 11.10
N ARG A 585 33.95 0.97 12.15
CA ARG A 585 33.40 0.95 13.50
C ARG A 585 33.09 2.37 14.01
N ASP A 586 34.02 3.31 13.84
CA ASP A 586 33.83 4.67 14.32
C ASP A 586 32.88 5.48 13.43
N ALA A 587 32.87 5.25 12.12
CA ALA A 587 31.91 5.86 11.20
C ALA A 587 30.48 5.46 11.57
N VAL A 588 30.23 4.18 11.80
CA VAL A 588 28.93 3.66 12.24
C VAL A 588 28.57 4.18 13.63
N ALA A 589 29.51 4.23 14.58
CA ALA A 589 29.27 4.77 15.91
C ALA A 589 28.87 6.25 15.90
N ARG A 590 29.56 7.08 15.10
CA ARG A 590 29.22 8.50 14.90
C ARG A 590 27.85 8.66 14.28
N THR A 591 27.56 7.88 13.24
CA THR A 591 26.25 7.88 12.57
C THR A 591 25.14 7.56 13.57
N PHE A 592 25.28 6.51 14.38
CA PHE A 592 24.27 6.19 15.40
C PHE A 592 24.12 7.25 16.48
N TYR A 593 25.21 7.88 16.90
CA TYR A 593 25.17 8.99 17.85
C TYR A 593 24.34 10.17 17.31
N GLU A 594 24.46 10.48 16.03
CA GLU A 594 23.66 11.53 15.36
C GLU A 594 22.17 11.17 15.22
N CYS A 595 21.82 9.88 15.24
CA CYS A 595 20.50 9.37 14.89
C CYS A 595 19.62 8.96 16.09
N GLN A 596 20.10 9.15 17.34
CA GLN A 596 19.37 8.68 18.53
C GLN A 596 17.94 9.24 18.64
N SER A 597 17.66 10.40 18.05
CA SER A 597 16.33 11.02 18.05
C SER A 597 15.26 10.18 17.34
N VAL A 598 15.60 9.47 16.26
CA VAL A 598 14.63 8.72 15.42
C VAL A 598 14.45 7.26 15.84
N ILE A 599 15.38 6.71 16.63
CA ILE A 599 15.28 5.35 17.17
C ILE A 599 14.32 5.35 18.35
N PHE A 600 13.23 4.59 18.22
CA PHE A 600 12.19 4.52 19.24
C PHE A 600 11.61 3.11 19.33
N THR A 601 11.79 2.49 20.50
CA THR A 601 11.28 1.13 20.80
C THR A 601 10.03 1.11 21.68
N GLY A 602 9.35 2.25 21.84
CA GLY A 602 8.15 2.38 22.64
C GLY A 602 6.84 2.19 21.88
N ASN A 603 5.73 2.54 22.53
CA ASN A 603 4.39 2.53 21.96
C ASN A 603 4.10 3.86 21.24
N GLY A 604 3.99 3.82 19.91
CA GLY A 604 3.70 4.99 19.07
C GLY A 604 2.29 5.56 19.23
N TYR A 605 1.35 4.81 19.82
CA TYR A 605 -0.01 5.30 20.11
C TYR A 605 -0.17 5.95 21.49
N SER A 606 0.89 5.92 22.30
CA SER A 606 0.88 6.56 23.61
C SER A 606 0.69 8.07 23.47
N SER A 607 -0.07 8.69 24.37
CA SER A 607 -0.25 10.14 24.41
C SER A 607 1.06 10.90 24.71
N GLU A 608 2.03 10.17 25.26
CA GLU A 608 3.38 10.58 25.59
C GLU A 608 4.27 10.69 24.35
N TRP A 609 4.04 9.86 23.33
CA TRP A 609 4.90 9.83 22.14
C TRP A 609 4.97 11.17 21.39
N PRO A 610 3.86 11.88 21.09
CA PRO A 610 3.93 13.21 20.47
C PRO A 610 4.72 14.24 21.30
N ILE A 611 4.68 14.14 22.63
CA ILE A 611 5.41 15.03 23.53
C ILE A 611 6.91 14.72 23.46
N GLU A 612 7.27 13.44 23.50
CA GLU A 612 8.64 12.97 23.43
C GLU A 612 9.27 13.22 22.05
N ALA A 613 8.55 12.90 20.97
CA ALA A 613 8.95 13.16 19.59
C ALA A 613 9.28 14.65 19.38
N LYS A 614 8.46 15.55 19.93
CA LYS A 614 8.72 16.99 19.88
C LYS A 614 10.02 17.37 20.62
N LYS A 615 10.29 16.77 21.78
CA LYS A 615 11.56 16.99 22.51
C LYS A 615 12.77 16.49 21.71
N ARG A 616 12.60 15.38 20.97
CA ARG A 616 13.61 14.80 20.08
C ARG A 616 13.77 15.55 18.76
N GLY A 617 12.94 16.56 18.49
CA GLY A 617 12.97 17.34 17.25
C GLY A 617 12.36 16.64 16.04
N LEU A 618 11.58 15.58 16.24
CA LEU A 618 10.89 14.89 15.14
C LEU A 618 9.65 15.70 14.70
N PRO A 619 9.46 15.91 13.38
CA PRO A 619 8.29 16.60 12.87
C PRO A 619 7.02 15.75 13.03
N ASN A 620 5.88 16.42 13.19
CA ASN A 620 4.56 15.80 13.21
C ASN A 620 3.66 16.50 12.18
N LEU A 621 3.81 16.11 10.91
CA LEU A 621 3.04 16.68 9.79
C LEU A 621 1.75 15.87 9.64
N ASN A 622 0.76 16.22 10.45
CA ASN A 622 -0.48 15.47 10.62
C ASN A 622 -1.49 15.65 9.47
N THR A 623 -1.28 16.60 8.57
CA THR A 623 -2.13 16.79 7.38
C THR A 623 -1.28 16.84 6.11
N THR A 624 -1.89 16.43 5.00
CA THR A 624 -1.24 16.42 3.68
C THR A 624 -0.73 17.80 3.25
N PRO A 625 -1.48 18.92 3.39
CA PRO A 625 -0.96 20.24 3.01
C PRO A 625 0.27 20.68 3.80
N LEU A 626 0.34 20.33 5.10
CA LEU A 626 1.52 20.59 5.93
C LEU A 626 2.71 19.73 5.51
N ALA A 627 2.46 18.49 5.10
CA ALA A 627 3.50 17.62 4.54
C ALA A 627 4.03 18.19 3.22
N ILE A 628 3.16 18.43 2.23
CA ILE A 628 3.55 18.89 0.88
C ILE A 628 4.34 20.21 0.96
N ALA A 629 4.01 21.10 1.91
CA ALA A 629 4.72 22.37 2.08
C ALA A 629 6.23 22.21 2.36
N ALA A 630 6.65 21.05 2.88
CA ALA A 630 8.05 20.74 3.12
C ALA A 630 8.76 20.07 1.91
N PHE A 631 8.04 19.72 0.84
CA PHE A 631 8.59 19.02 -0.32
C PHE A 631 9.43 19.93 -1.23
N SER A 632 8.90 21.10 -1.59
CA SER A 632 9.53 22.04 -2.55
C SER A 632 10.64 22.91 -1.95
N GLY A 633 11.03 22.70 -0.70
CA GLY A 633 12.00 23.55 -0.01
C GLY A 633 12.98 22.80 0.88
N GLY A 634 14.13 23.43 1.12
CA GLY A 634 15.15 22.96 2.07
C GLY A 634 15.71 21.58 1.73
N LYS A 635 15.95 20.80 2.78
CA LYS A 635 16.64 19.50 2.74
C LYS A 635 15.95 18.43 1.89
N CYS A 636 14.62 18.46 1.73
CA CYS A 636 13.90 17.43 0.95
C CYS A 636 14.20 17.58 -0.54
N LYS A 637 14.09 18.81 -1.07
CA LYS A 637 14.43 19.11 -2.46
C LYS A 637 15.90 18.82 -2.73
N GLU A 638 16.79 19.26 -1.84
CA GLU A 638 18.23 19.02 -1.94
C GLU A 638 18.58 17.52 -2.01
N ALA A 639 17.95 16.68 -1.18
CA ALA A 639 18.19 15.24 -1.20
C ALA A 639 17.78 14.61 -2.54
N LEU A 640 16.61 14.98 -3.07
CA LEU A 640 16.09 14.46 -4.32
C LEU A 640 16.94 14.91 -5.52
N THR A 641 17.40 16.16 -5.52
CA THR A 641 18.21 16.72 -6.61
C THR A 641 19.66 16.24 -6.57
N SER A 642 20.30 16.24 -5.40
CA SER A 642 21.69 15.78 -5.24
C SER A 642 21.86 14.29 -5.54
N MET A 643 20.83 13.48 -5.27
CA MET A 643 20.81 12.06 -5.60
C MET A 643 20.41 11.78 -7.05
N GLY A 644 20.02 12.79 -7.84
CA GLY A 644 19.62 12.64 -9.23
C GLY A 644 18.25 11.99 -9.42
N ILE A 645 17.36 12.10 -8.44
CA ILE A 645 16.02 11.50 -8.47
C ILE A 645 15.05 12.39 -9.24
N PHE A 646 15.04 13.67 -8.89
CA PHE A 646 14.27 14.72 -9.55
C PHE A 646 15.18 15.90 -9.88
N ALA A 647 14.91 16.58 -10.99
CA ALA A 647 15.38 17.94 -11.19
C ALA A 647 14.61 18.93 -10.30
N GLU A 648 15.15 20.14 -10.11
CA GLU A 648 14.53 21.14 -9.22
C GLU A 648 13.10 21.50 -9.64
N ASP A 649 12.86 21.67 -10.93
CA ASP A 649 11.54 21.95 -11.51
C ASP A 649 10.60 20.74 -11.45
N GLU A 650 11.13 19.51 -11.57
CA GLU A 650 10.35 18.29 -11.36
C GLU A 650 9.83 18.18 -9.92
N CYS A 651 10.63 18.59 -8.92
CA CYS A 651 10.19 18.65 -7.52
C CYS A 651 9.00 19.62 -7.35
N ASP A 652 9.11 20.82 -7.90
CA ASP A 652 8.06 21.83 -7.75
C ASP A 652 6.76 21.40 -8.43
N ALA A 653 6.86 20.86 -9.65
CA ALA A 653 5.73 20.34 -10.39
C ALA A 653 5.06 19.12 -9.74
N PHE A 654 5.86 18.25 -9.13
CA PHE A 654 5.34 17.11 -8.39
C PHE A 654 4.55 17.58 -7.15
N ALA A 655 5.05 18.58 -6.42
CA ALA A 655 4.34 19.19 -5.29
C ALA A 655 3.01 19.80 -5.71
N GLU A 656 3.00 20.54 -6.83
CA GLU A 656 1.79 21.16 -7.38
C GLU A 656 0.74 20.08 -7.71
N SER A 657 1.18 18.98 -8.35
CA SER A 657 0.31 17.84 -8.66
C SER A 657 -0.27 17.18 -7.39
N MET A 658 0.50 17.16 -6.28
CA MET A 658 0.01 16.66 -4.98
C MET A 658 -1.07 17.61 -4.39
N TYR A 659 -0.87 18.92 -4.46
CA TYR A 659 -1.85 19.91 -4.01
C TYR A 659 -3.14 19.85 -4.84
N GLU A 660 -3.03 19.80 -6.17
CA GLU A 660 -4.17 19.69 -7.07
C GLU A 660 -5.00 18.44 -6.77
N ASN A 661 -4.35 17.28 -6.60
CA ASN A 661 -5.02 16.05 -6.24
C ASN A 661 -5.74 16.14 -4.88
N TYR A 662 -5.08 16.69 -3.86
CA TYR A 662 -5.68 16.88 -2.53
C TYR A 662 -6.91 17.78 -2.58
N ASN A 663 -6.80 18.93 -3.26
CA ASN A 663 -7.90 19.88 -3.42
C ASN A 663 -9.06 19.25 -4.19
N THR A 664 -8.78 18.55 -5.28
CA THR A 664 -9.78 17.89 -6.12
C THR A 664 -10.55 16.83 -5.32
N GLN A 665 -9.85 15.99 -4.56
CA GLN A 665 -10.50 14.98 -3.73
C GLN A 665 -11.42 15.61 -2.68
N LEU A 666 -10.95 16.63 -1.94
CA LEU A 666 -11.79 17.34 -0.97
C LEU A 666 -12.98 18.05 -1.64
N CYS A 667 -12.81 18.62 -2.83
CA CYS A 667 -13.92 19.20 -3.60
C CYS A 667 -15.00 18.16 -3.88
N ILE A 668 -14.61 16.97 -4.35
CA ILE A 668 -15.54 15.89 -4.66
C ILE A 668 -16.29 15.43 -3.41
N GLU A 669 -15.59 15.27 -2.28
CA GLU A 669 -16.20 14.90 -1.00
C GLU A 669 -17.19 15.97 -0.53
N VAL A 670 -16.79 17.23 -0.48
CA VAL A 670 -17.66 18.33 -0.04
C VAL A 670 -18.88 18.48 -0.96
N ASN A 671 -18.69 18.45 -2.27
CA ASN A 671 -19.80 18.55 -3.22
C ASN A 671 -20.77 17.36 -3.09
N THR A 672 -20.24 16.16 -2.86
CA THR A 672 -21.07 14.98 -2.62
C THR A 672 -21.84 15.10 -1.31
N MET A 673 -21.21 15.59 -0.22
CA MET A 673 -21.89 15.85 1.05
C MET A 673 -23.04 16.84 0.89
N LEU A 674 -22.79 17.97 0.24
CA LEU A 674 -23.80 19.01 0.01
C LEU A 674 -24.96 18.50 -0.85
N SER A 675 -24.65 17.73 -1.90
CA SER A 675 -25.67 17.11 -2.76
C SER A 675 -26.53 16.11 -2.00
N MET A 676 -25.92 15.24 -1.18
CA MET A 676 -26.66 14.27 -0.34
C MET A 676 -27.57 14.96 0.69
N VAL A 677 -27.10 16.05 1.30
CA VAL A 677 -27.93 16.83 2.23
C VAL A 677 -29.12 17.45 1.50
N ALA A 678 -28.88 18.09 0.35
CA ALA A 678 -29.91 18.80 -0.39
C ALA A 678 -30.96 17.85 -1.00
N THR A 679 -30.52 16.76 -1.62
CA THR A 679 -31.38 15.87 -2.43
C THR A 679 -31.88 14.64 -1.67
N GLY A 680 -31.12 14.18 -0.67
CA GLY A 680 -31.46 13.00 0.13
C GLY A 680 -32.02 13.38 1.50
N PHE A 681 -31.22 14.04 2.34
CA PHE A 681 -31.59 14.25 3.74
C PHE A 681 -32.68 15.29 3.93
N THR A 682 -32.65 16.40 3.21
CA THR A 682 -33.65 17.47 3.39
C THR A 682 -35.08 16.97 3.11
N PRO A 683 -35.37 16.27 1.99
CA PRO A 683 -36.68 15.66 1.79
C PRO A 683 -37.02 14.58 2.83
N ALA A 684 -36.02 13.78 3.25
CA ALA A 684 -36.23 12.75 4.27
C ALA A 684 -36.59 13.36 5.64
N PHE A 685 -35.96 14.46 6.04
CA PHE A 685 -36.26 15.20 7.26
C PHE A 685 -37.70 15.73 7.25
N ALA A 686 -38.15 16.30 6.13
CA ALA A 686 -39.52 16.76 5.99
C ALA A 686 -40.53 15.62 6.10
N LYS A 687 -40.23 14.47 5.46
CA LYS A 687 -41.05 13.25 5.55
C LYS A 687 -41.08 12.68 6.97
N ASP A 688 -39.92 12.57 7.63
CA ASP A 688 -39.81 12.04 8.98
C ASP A 688 -40.61 12.90 9.97
N LEU A 689 -40.40 14.22 9.98
CA LEU A 689 -41.17 15.15 10.82
C LEU A 689 -42.68 15.06 10.59
N SER A 690 -43.12 14.78 9.36
CA SER A 690 -44.53 14.63 9.05
C SER A 690 -45.20 13.43 9.75
N THR A 691 -44.41 12.41 10.10
CA THR A 691 -44.88 11.20 10.81
C THR A 691 -45.28 11.51 12.25
N TYR A 692 -44.73 12.56 12.85
CA TYR A 692 -44.98 12.96 14.23
C TYR A 692 -46.01 14.10 14.37
N LYS A 693 -46.74 14.43 13.30
CA LYS A 693 -47.74 15.53 13.32
C LYS A 693 -48.81 15.34 14.38
N ASP A 694 -49.27 14.10 14.57
CA ASP A 694 -50.36 13.76 15.49
C ASP A 694 -49.87 13.41 16.91
N ALA A 695 -48.54 13.27 17.10
CA ALA A 695 -47.89 13.03 18.39
C ALA A 695 -46.56 13.81 18.51
N PRO A 696 -46.61 15.15 18.62
CA PRO A 696 -45.42 16.01 18.53
C PRO A 696 -44.36 15.76 19.62
N GLU A 697 -44.76 15.21 20.77
CA GLU A 697 -43.88 14.84 21.89
C GLU A 697 -42.91 13.71 21.54
N LEU A 698 -43.26 12.85 20.58
CA LEU A 698 -42.39 11.76 20.11
C LEU A 698 -41.33 12.22 19.10
N ALA A 699 -41.44 13.45 18.59
CA ALA A 699 -40.46 14.00 17.63
C ALA A 699 -39.07 14.21 18.27
N GLY A 700 -38.99 14.39 19.60
CA GLY A 700 -37.74 14.66 20.30
C GLY A 700 -36.99 15.88 19.75
N GLU A 701 -35.66 15.79 19.63
CA GLU A 701 -34.79 16.89 19.20
C GLU A 701 -34.82 17.19 17.69
N ARG A 702 -35.56 16.42 16.88
CA ARG A 702 -35.57 16.53 15.41
C ARG A 702 -35.89 17.94 14.90
N LYS A 703 -36.82 18.64 15.57
CA LYS A 703 -37.23 20.01 15.22
C LYS A 703 -36.08 21.02 15.31
N THR A 704 -35.07 20.73 16.12
CA THR A 704 -33.86 21.55 16.29
C THR A 704 -32.72 21.00 15.42
N LEU A 705 -32.53 19.68 15.42
CA LEU A 705 -31.42 19.02 14.72
C LEU A 705 -31.49 19.19 13.20
N TYR A 706 -32.67 19.02 12.59
CA TYR A 706 -32.78 19.04 11.12
C TYR A 706 -32.46 20.42 10.51
N PRO A 707 -32.99 21.55 11.05
CA PRO A 707 -32.54 22.87 10.63
C PRO A 707 -31.03 23.10 10.84
N GLU A 708 -30.47 22.63 11.96
CA GLU A 708 -29.04 22.78 12.26
C GLU A 708 -28.16 22.09 11.21
N VAL A 709 -28.55 20.92 10.70
CA VAL A 709 -27.83 20.24 9.60
C VAL A 709 -27.77 21.13 8.35
N LEU A 710 -28.84 21.86 8.04
CA LEU A 710 -28.88 22.78 6.90
C LEU A 710 -27.97 24.00 7.12
N VAL A 711 -27.91 24.51 8.36
CA VAL A 711 -26.98 25.59 8.74
C VAL A 711 -25.53 25.14 8.58
N GLN A 712 -25.19 23.93 9.04
CA GLN A 712 -23.83 23.39 8.87
C GLN A 712 -23.49 23.12 7.40
N ALA A 713 -24.45 22.65 6.59
CA ALA A 713 -24.25 22.50 5.15
C ALA A 713 -24.00 23.85 4.46
N ALA A 714 -24.74 24.91 4.81
CA ALA A 714 -24.50 26.26 4.30
C ALA A 714 -23.12 26.79 4.70
N LYS A 715 -22.71 26.56 5.96
CA LYS A 715 -21.37 26.92 6.46
C LYS A 715 -20.26 26.18 5.70
N LEU A 716 -20.42 24.87 5.48
CA LEU A 716 -19.46 24.07 4.71
C LEU A 716 -19.32 24.61 3.27
N LYS A 717 -20.45 24.91 2.62
CA LYS A 717 -20.48 25.52 1.29
C LYS A 717 -19.74 26.86 1.26
N GLN A 718 -19.94 27.72 2.26
CA GLN A 718 -19.25 29.01 2.37
C GLN A 718 -17.73 28.84 2.57
N LEU A 719 -17.32 27.92 3.44
CA LEU A 719 -15.90 27.62 3.68
C LEU A 719 -15.21 27.14 2.41
N MET A 720 -15.83 26.21 1.68
CA MET A 720 -15.27 25.67 0.45
C MET A 720 -15.16 26.73 -0.65
N SER A 721 -16.19 27.55 -0.80
CA SER A 721 -16.20 28.64 -1.79
C SER A 721 -15.09 29.66 -1.51
N ARG A 722 -14.88 29.99 -0.23
CA ARG A 722 -13.78 30.86 0.19
C ARG A 722 -12.41 30.23 -0.09
N ALA A 723 -12.26 28.93 0.18
CA ALA A 723 -11.00 28.22 -0.05
C ALA A 723 -10.63 28.19 -1.54
N LEU A 724 -11.62 28.05 -2.42
CA LEU A 724 -11.45 28.02 -3.87
C LEU A 724 -11.45 29.40 -4.54
N GLY A 725 -11.64 30.48 -3.77
CA GLY A 725 -11.69 31.84 -4.32
C GLY A 725 -12.90 32.12 -5.22
N ILE A 726 -13.98 31.32 -5.13
CA ILE A 726 -15.18 31.45 -5.96
C ILE A 726 -16.41 31.88 -5.17
N SER A 727 -17.46 32.29 -5.88
CA SER A 727 -18.76 32.55 -5.25
C SER A 727 -19.45 31.25 -4.81
N PRO A 728 -20.25 31.24 -3.73
CA PRO A 728 -20.99 30.04 -3.32
C PRO A 728 -21.96 29.49 -4.36
N GLY A 729 -22.45 30.32 -5.29
CA GLY A 729 -23.27 29.86 -6.41
C GLY A 729 -22.51 28.97 -7.39
N ALA A 730 -21.20 29.19 -7.55
CA ALA A 730 -20.36 28.52 -8.52
C ALA A 730 -19.82 27.15 -8.06
N LEU A 731 -19.90 26.82 -6.75
CA LEU A 731 -19.38 25.55 -6.21
C LEU A 731 -20.03 24.31 -6.83
N VAL A 732 -21.25 24.44 -7.35
CA VAL A 732 -22.01 23.35 -8.02
C VAL A 732 -21.58 23.18 -9.50
N CYS A 733 -20.87 24.17 -10.06
CA CYS A 733 -20.45 24.24 -11.45
C CYS A 733 -18.92 24.38 -11.52
N PHE A 734 -18.18 23.38 -11.05
CA PHE A 734 -16.76 23.29 -11.42
C PHE A 734 -16.64 22.70 -12.81
N ASP A 735 -16.57 23.59 -13.79
CA ASP A 735 -16.11 23.31 -15.13
C ASP A 735 -14.57 23.19 -15.08
N HIS A 736 -13.99 22.09 -15.55
CA HIS A 736 -12.54 21.86 -15.61
C HIS A 736 -11.79 22.85 -16.55
N GLY A 737 -12.49 23.85 -17.10
CA GLY A 737 -11.98 24.76 -18.12
C GLY A 737 -11.68 26.20 -17.68
N ALA A 738 -11.86 26.59 -16.41
CA ALA A 738 -11.70 27.98 -16.00
C ALA A 738 -10.82 28.16 -14.76
N GLN A 739 -9.50 28.13 -14.99
CA GLN A 739 -8.44 28.98 -14.42
C GLN A 739 -7.14 28.17 -14.25
N PHE A 740 -6.27 28.31 -15.26
CA PHE A 740 -4.82 28.12 -15.17
C PHE A 740 -4.18 29.46 -14.82
#